data_AF-A0A3M1MZX8-F1
#
_entry.id   AF-A0A3M1MZX8-F1
#
_cell.length_a   1.000
_cell.length_b   1.000
_cell.length_c   1.000
_cell.angle_alpha   90.00
_cell.angle_beta   90.00
_cell.angle_gamma   90.00
#
_symmetry.space_group_name_H-M   'P 1'
#
loop_
_entity.id
_entity.type
_entity.pdbx_description
1 polymer ?
#
loop_
_entity_poly.entity_id
_entity_poly.type
_entity_poly.pdbx_seq_one_letter_code
_entity_poly.pdbx_strand_id
1 'polypeptide(L)'
;EDSIKYAYDPLYRLTQVDAIQYYPQLNRFKLKYSFISSTGAEINLNTPQIQPGSIQVTAGGAPLTEGVDYQVDYTIGKVTITNQGILQSGQEIRVRFESNQLFGIDQKTLVGSRIEWRPSQRFQLGVTGLSFYERPLINKVILSEEPAANLMWGVDANLQEKSRLLSALLNALPFYSTKEESEITFKGEFAQLRPGIPRQVITGNERGIAYIDDFEGLRNTLDLTQWTYWKLASVPPGQAPVSSDPLAPNYTRAALSWYFIDPEFFNRPSTFGLDDQSPALNAHYTRRVEPAEVFPNRTIAAGSNILSTFDLYYRPRERGPYNYNANPADINPDGTFRNPTRNWAGIMRRVIGNTDFEAANYEFIEFWLMDPFLEDPNAPGGDLYFNLGQLSEDVLPDNRRAYEHGLPTNAQDDAANLNLSLTPWGRVPNIQVPTLAFDNNPAAREFQDVGLDGLRSQAEASYFASYLAQLQTFLTPEAYQRATEDPSSDNYAHFRDVNSPNILERYRRFSGLEGNSPIPQQGEPYTRQASALPDVEDINLDGTLNTREAFFSYRVSLRPQDLQVGRNFIVDRRELDIKTPNGNTLRTRWYLFRIPLSRGTPVGDIQDFKAIDFIRLYLTGFDRDVVLRFGKLELVATTWRRAQINLNQRDETLLPDPSADPTLFETGIMNIEENGSRQPFPYVLPPGILRQPIPGSPVAGLLQNEQSLVLRACNLADGDGRGVFRTFNYDLRFYEYLRLWAHAEPLQGSPIPPNVNQTGDVTLFIRIGTDYSDNYYEYEVPLVLSQPGNLTPENIWANDIQVRLEDLNLVKVLRDQARQTRNFPLSQVYTYTLPSGYRVSVKGTPQLNNVKAILIGVRNPDDGRGPICVEVWVNELRVTNYNTRPGWSASGVVNLRLADLGNLSVSGSYGTPWYGS
;
A
#
# COMPACT_ATOMS: atom_id res chain seq x y z
N GLU A 1 -21.81 35.79 -8.21
CA GLU A 1 -20.58 35.90 -7.39
C GLU A 1 -20.56 34.88 -6.25
N ASP A 2 -21.64 34.69 -5.48
CA ASP A 2 -21.66 33.70 -4.39
C ASP A 2 -21.58 32.22 -4.84
N SER A 3 -22.07 31.87 -6.04
CA SER A 3 -22.02 30.49 -6.54
C SER A 3 -20.60 29.95 -6.66
N ILE A 4 -19.63 30.78 -7.02
CA ILE A 4 -18.21 30.39 -7.19
C ILE A 4 -17.59 29.95 -5.85
N LYS A 5 -18.09 30.47 -4.73
CA LYS A 5 -17.54 30.18 -3.40
C LYS A 5 -18.01 28.84 -2.82
N TYR A 6 -19.18 28.36 -3.23
CA TYR A 6 -19.85 27.19 -2.64
C TYR A 6 -20.10 26.05 -3.62
N ALA A 7 -20.10 26.31 -4.94
CA ALA A 7 -20.29 25.28 -5.93
C ALA A 7 -19.09 24.32 -5.94
N TYR A 8 -19.37 23.03 -5.70
CA TYR A 8 -18.38 21.96 -5.81
C TYR A 8 -18.59 21.19 -7.12
N ASP A 9 -18.62 21.91 -8.25
CA ASP A 9 -18.79 21.32 -9.58
C ASP A 9 -17.78 20.21 -9.91
N PRO A 10 -16.49 20.30 -9.50
CA PRO A 10 -15.53 19.22 -9.69
C PRO A 10 -15.98 17.86 -9.13
N LEU A 11 -16.76 17.82 -8.05
CA LEU A 11 -17.28 16.56 -7.48
C LEU A 11 -18.18 15.79 -8.45
N TYR A 12 -18.85 16.49 -9.37
CA TYR A 12 -19.78 15.91 -10.34
C TYR A 12 -19.20 15.77 -11.75
N ARG A 13 -18.05 16.40 -12.01
CA ARG A 13 -17.41 16.44 -13.34
C ARG A 13 -16.11 15.67 -13.42
N LEU A 14 -15.43 15.47 -12.29
CA LEU A 14 -14.17 14.74 -12.18
C LEU A 14 -14.38 13.45 -11.39
N THR A 15 -13.35 12.60 -11.36
CA THR A 15 -13.37 11.46 -10.43
C THR A 15 -13.33 11.97 -9.00
N GLN A 16 -13.77 11.14 -8.06
CA GLN A 16 -13.70 11.47 -6.63
C GLN A 16 -12.27 11.83 -6.21
N VAL A 17 -11.28 11.13 -6.75
CA VAL A 17 -9.85 11.30 -6.46
C VAL A 17 -9.36 12.64 -6.96
N ASP A 18 -9.66 12.99 -8.22
CA ASP A 18 -9.33 14.28 -8.82
C ASP A 18 -9.96 15.44 -8.04
N ALA A 19 -11.23 15.30 -7.65
CA ALA A 19 -11.92 16.33 -6.88
C ALA A 19 -11.24 16.59 -5.52
N ILE A 20 -10.84 15.52 -4.81
CA ILE A 20 -10.12 15.62 -3.53
C ILE A 20 -8.71 16.21 -3.71
N GLN A 21 -8.01 15.84 -4.79
CA GLN A 21 -6.62 16.23 -5.03
C GLN A 21 -6.47 17.65 -5.60
N TYR A 22 -7.31 18.06 -6.55
CA TYR A 22 -7.19 19.37 -7.19
C TYR A 22 -8.04 20.45 -6.51
N TYR A 23 -9.10 20.05 -5.80
CA TYR A 23 -10.06 20.99 -5.18
C TYR A 23 -10.36 20.70 -3.71
N PRO A 24 -9.34 20.46 -2.85
CA PRO A 24 -9.54 20.16 -1.43
C PRO A 24 -10.31 21.28 -0.70
N GLN A 25 -10.15 22.53 -1.13
CA GLN A 25 -10.83 23.69 -0.56
C GLN A 25 -12.35 23.64 -0.71
N LEU A 26 -12.91 22.88 -1.67
CA LEU A 26 -14.36 22.82 -1.88
C LEU A 26 -15.03 21.73 -1.01
N ASN A 27 -14.26 20.83 -0.41
CA ASN A 27 -14.76 19.72 0.40
C ASN A 27 -15.14 20.15 1.85
N ARG A 28 -16.15 21.03 1.96
CA ARG A 28 -16.55 21.67 3.23
C ARG A 28 -17.90 21.21 3.79
N PHE A 29 -18.70 20.49 3.00
CA PHE A 29 -20.06 20.11 3.37
C PHE A 29 -20.07 18.82 4.20
N LYS A 30 -20.80 18.83 5.32
CA LYS A 30 -21.00 17.66 6.17
C LYS A 30 -22.48 17.46 6.41
N LEU A 31 -23.01 16.31 6.02
CA LEU A 31 -24.34 15.87 6.39
C LEU A 31 -24.24 15.02 7.65
N LYS A 32 -24.77 15.51 8.77
CA LYS A 32 -24.91 14.73 10.00
C LYS A 32 -26.38 14.34 10.15
N TYR A 33 -26.66 13.04 10.14
CA TYR A 33 -27.97 12.48 10.40
C TYR A 33 -27.88 11.57 11.64
N SER A 34 -28.98 11.50 12.38
CA SER A 34 -29.18 10.53 13.44
C SER A 34 -30.48 9.78 13.12
N PHE A 35 -30.40 8.46 13.06
CA PHE A 35 -31.57 7.60 12.88
C PHE A 35 -31.69 6.67 14.08
N ILE A 36 -32.91 6.29 14.42
CA ILE A 36 -33.21 5.33 15.48
C ILE A 36 -33.69 4.06 14.77
N SER A 37 -33.09 2.91 15.10
CA SER A 37 -33.35 1.63 14.40
C SER A 37 -34.76 1.10 14.61
N SER A 38 -35.45 1.50 15.68
CA SER A 38 -36.86 1.17 15.95
C SER A 38 -37.42 2.06 17.06
N THR A 39 -38.68 2.48 16.94
CA THR A 39 -39.49 3.02 18.05
C THR A 39 -40.02 1.85 18.89
N GLY A 40 -39.12 1.17 19.60
CA GLY A 40 -39.45 0.06 20.49
C GLY A 40 -39.03 0.36 21.92
N ALA A 41 -39.62 -0.36 22.87
CA ALA A 41 -39.17 -0.36 24.27
C ALA A 41 -37.77 -0.99 24.44
N GLU A 42 -37.15 -1.47 23.36
CA GLU A 42 -35.97 -2.32 23.38
C GLU A 42 -34.77 -1.60 22.77
N ILE A 43 -33.67 -1.59 23.51
CA ILE A 43 -32.38 -1.00 23.14
C ILE A 43 -31.40 -2.16 22.97
N ASN A 44 -30.97 -2.40 21.74
CA ASN A 44 -29.91 -3.37 21.46
C ASN A 44 -28.54 -2.75 21.72
N LEU A 45 -27.72 -3.39 22.56
CA LEU A 45 -26.38 -2.93 22.91
C LEU A 45 -25.31 -3.47 21.93
N ASN A 46 -25.72 -4.29 20.96
CA ASN A 46 -24.87 -4.89 19.91
C ASN A 46 -23.62 -5.61 20.46
N THR A 47 -23.68 -6.04 21.73
CA THR A 47 -22.57 -6.65 22.43
C THR A 47 -23.10 -7.83 23.22
N PRO A 48 -22.86 -9.08 22.76
CA PRO A 48 -23.25 -10.25 23.52
C PRO A 48 -22.39 -10.37 24.79
N GLN A 49 -22.88 -11.12 25.78
CA GLN A 49 -22.15 -11.42 27.02
C GLN A 49 -21.75 -10.17 27.81
N ILE A 50 -22.76 -9.39 28.20
CA ILE A 50 -22.58 -8.26 29.10
C ILE A 50 -22.32 -8.79 30.51
N GLN A 51 -21.38 -8.18 31.22
CA GLN A 51 -21.09 -8.56 32.60
C GLN A 51 -22.30 -8.22 33.49
N PRO A 52 -22.90 -9.19 34.20
CA PRO A 52 -24.03 -8.94 35.09
C PRO A 52 -23.72 -7.85 36.14
N GLY A 53 -24.62 -6.88 36.31
CA GLY A 53 -24.46 -5.76 37.25
C GLY A 53 -23.59 -4.59 36.75
N SER A 54 -23.05 -4.65 35.54
CA SER A 54 -22.29 -3.53 34.93
C SER A 54 -23.19 -2.47 34.27
N ILE A 55 -24.47 -2.78 34.04
CA ILE A 55 -25.37 -1.89 33.32
C ILE A 55 -25.85 -0.75 34.22
N GLN A 56 -25.72 0.47 33.71
CA GLN A 56 -26.34 1.66 34.25
C GLN A 56 -27.17 2.34 33.17
N VAL A 57 -28.48 2.42 33.39
CA VAL A 57 -29.40 3.13 32.49
C VAL A 57 -29.81 4.44 33.16
N THR A 58 -29.77 5.54 32.40
CA THR A 58 -30.24 6.86 32.86
C THR A 58 -31.24 7.43 31.85
N ALA A 59 -32.28 8.10 32.32
CA ALA A 59 -33.21 8.87 31.49
C ALA A 59 -33.18 10.34 31.92
N GLY A 60 -32.85 11.26 31.01
CA GLY A 60 -32.74 12.69 31.34
C GLY A 60 -31.74 13.00 32.46
N GLY A 61 -30.76 12.11 32.68
CA GLY A 61 -29.76 12.20 33.77
C GLY A 61 -30.16 11.52 35.08
N ALA A 62 -31.41 11.08 35.25
CA ALA A 62 -31.84 10.31 36.42
C ALA A 62 -31.51 8.82 36.23
N PRO A 63 -30.85 8.15 37.19
CA PRO A 63 -30.60 6.71 37.11
C PRO A 63 -31.90 5.92 37.23
N LEU A 64 -32.06 4.91 36.38
CA LEU A 64 -33.20 4.00 36.38
C LEU A 64 -32.90 2.76 37.20
N THR A 65 -33.96 2.11 37.70
CA THR A 65 -33.82 0.90 38.53
C THR A 65 -34.07 -0.36 37.69
N GLU A 66 -33.10 -1.27 37.66
CA GLU A 66 -33.25 -2.58 37.01
C GLU A 66 -34.35 -3.40 37.68
N GLY A 67 -35.18 -4.08 36.89
CA GLY A 67 -36.34 -4.86 37.32
C GLY A 67 -37.62 -4.03 37.55
N VAL A 68 -37.51 -2.70 37.66
CA VAL A 68 -38.64 -1.78 37.82
C VAL A 68 -38.84 -0.95 36.56
N ASP A 69 -37.81 -0.19 36.19
CA ASP A 69 -37.86 0.75 35.07
C ASP A 69 -37.36 0.15 33.76
N TYR A 70 -36.49 -0.86 33.83
CA TYR A 70 -35.99 -1.62 32.69
C TYR A 70 -35.61 -3.05 33.08
N GLN A 71 -35.51 -3.93 32.09
CA GLN A 71 -34.99 -5.30 32.18
C GLN A 71 -33.81 -5.48 31.23
N VAL A 72 -32.91 -6.40 31.56
CA VAL A 72 -31.73 -6.70 30.73
C VAL A 72 -31.69 -8.17 30.39
N ASP A 73 -31.48 -8.48 29.10
CA ASP A 73 -30.92 -9.76 28.67
C ASP A 73 -29.40 -9.62 28.49
N TYR A 74 -28.66 -10.14 29.48
CA TYR A 74 -27.20 -10.10 29.52
C TYR A 74 -26.53 -11.01 28.48
N THR A 75 -27.24 -12.00 27.96
CA THR A 75 -26.70 -12.98 27.02
C THR A 75 -26.61 -12.36 25.62
N ILE A 76 -27.72 -11.79 25.15
CA ILE A 76 -27.81 -11.18 23.83
C ILE A 76 -27.47 -9.69 23.82
N GLY A 77 -27.35 -9.07 25.01
CA GLY A 77 -27.00 -7.65 25.16
C GLY A 77 -28.15 -6.72 24.80
N LYS A 78 -29.30 -6.90 25.46
CA LYS A 78 -30.52 -6.15 25.16
C LYS A 78 -31.13 -5.56 26.43
N VAL A 79 -31.53 -4.29 26.36
CA VAL A 79 -32.21 -3.58 27.46
C VAL A 79 -33.63 -3.24 27.05
N THR A 80 -34.62 -3.68 27.82
CA THR A 80 -36.04 -3.39 27.59
C THR A 80 -36.54 -2.44 28.66
N ILE A 81 -36.92 -1.23 28.27
CA ILE A 81 -37.52 -0.22 29.16
C ILE A 81 -38.96 -0.63 29.47
N THR A 82 -39.25 -0.92 30.73
CA THR A 82 -40.59 -1.35 31.19
C THR A 82 -41.46 -0.16 31.59
N ASN A 83 -40.86 0.96 31.97
CA ASN A 83 -41.58 2.16 32.40
C ASN A 83 -42.10 2.97 31.20
N GLN A 84 -43.42 2.87 30.95
CA GLN A 84 -44.12 3.55 29.85
C GLN A 84 -44.05 5.08 29.94
N GLY A 85 -43.95 5.65 31.15
CA GLY A 85 -43.83 7.10 31.34
C GLY A 85 -42.53 7.64 30.76
N ILE A 86 -41.45 6.86 30.85
CA ILE A 86 -40.14 7.22 30.28
C ILE A 86 -40.19 7.12 28.75
N LEU A 87 -40.76 6.05 28.21
CA LEU A 87 -40.89 5.86 26.76
C LEU A 87 -41.72 6.98 26.09
N GLN A 88 -42.80 7.43 26.74
CA GLN A 88 -43.66 8.49 26.22
C GLN A 88 -43.08 9.90 26.41
N SER A 89 -42.10 10.07 27.32
CA SER A 89 -41.50 11.37 27.63
C SER A 89 -40.57 11.90 26.54
N GLY A 90 -40.11 11.04 25.61
CA GLY A 90 -39.13 11.39 24.58
C GLY A 90 -37.75 11.77 25.13
N GLN A 91 -37.47 11.50 26.41
CA GLN A 91 -36.17 11.80 27.01
C GLN A 91 -35.06 10.91 26.44
N GLU A 92 -33.83 11.46 26.37
CA GLU A 92 -32.64 10.69 26.01
C GLU A 92 -32.39 9.61 27.08
N ILE A 93 -32.37 8.35 26.64
CA ILE A 93 -31.98 7.21 27.46
C ILE A 93 -30.52 6.86 27.14
N ARG A 94 -29.66 6.89 28.16
CA ARG A 94 -28.25 6.53 28.02
C ARG A 94 -27.97 5.26 28.80
N VAL A 95 -27.43 4.26 28.11
CA VAL A 95 -27.01 2.98 28.69
C VAL A 95 -25.49 2.92 28.72
N ARG A 96 -24.92 2.63 29.89
CA ARG A 96 -23.50 2.30 30.08
C ARG A 96 -23.41 0.84 30.51
N PHE A 97 -22.42 0.11 30.02
CA PHE A 97 -22.24 -1.32 30.33
C PHE A 97 -20.78 -1.73 30.13
N GLU A 98 -20.38 -2.83 30.76
CA GLU A 98 -19.08 -3.47 30.53
C GLU A 98 -19.27 -4.82 29.84
N SER A 99 -18.40 -5.13 28.88
CA SER A 99 -18.43 -6.38 28.13
C SER A 99 -17.16 -7.20 28.35
N ASN A 100 -17.33 -8.52 28.43
CA ASN A 100 -16.21 -9.46 28.44
C ASN A 100 -15.73 -9.68 27.00
N GLN A 101 -15.14 -8.67 26.37
CA GLN A 101 -14.53 -8.85 25.05
C GLN A 101 -13.33 -9.80 25.15
N LEU A 102 -13.46 -10.98 24.54
CA LEU A 102 -12.45 -12.05 24.51
C LEU A 102 -11.20 -11.72 23.66
N PHE A 103 -11.20 -10.63 22.88
CA PHE A 103 -10.19 -10.32 21.87
C PHE A 103 -9.57 -8.91 22.04
N GLY A 104 -9.19 -8.53 23.25
CA GLY A 104 -8.34 -7.36 23.49
C GLY A 104 -6.86 -7.71 23.30
N ILE A 105 -6.16 -7.00 22.41
CA ILE A 105 -4.73 -7.23 22.12
C ILE A 105 -3.83 -6.60 23.21
N ASP A 106 -4.28 -5.51 23.84
CA ASP A 106 -3.52 -4.80 24.87
C ASP A 106 -3.72 -5.39 26.26
N GLN A 107 -2.63 -5.47 27.03
CA GLN A 107 -2.68 -5.91 28.41
C GLN A 107 -3.14 -4.77 29.31
N LYS A 108 -4.33 -4.93 29.91
CA LYS A 108 -4.92 -3.96 30.84
C LYS A 108 -4.76 -4.43 32.29
N THR A 109 -4.24 -3.55 33.15
CA THR A 109 -4.05 -3.81 34.58
C THR A 109 -4.82 -2.76 35.37
N LEU A 110 -5.78 -3.20 36.20
CA LEU A 110 -6.49 -2.34 37.14
C LEU A 110 -6.18 -2.80 38.57
N VAL A 111 -5.54 -1.94 39.35
CA VAL A 111 -5.23 -2.17 40.77
C VAL A 111 -5.93 -1.10 41.59
N GLY A 112 -6.70 -1.52 42.58
CA GLY A 112 -7.42 -0.60 43.42
C GLY A 112 -7.49 -1.04 44.87
N SER A 113 -7.79 -0.08 45.73
CA SER A 113 -8.17 -0.32 47.11
C SER A 113 -9.32 0.59 47.49
N ARG A 114 -10.21 0.09 48.35
CA ARG A 114 -11.32 0.86 48.90
C ARG A 114 -11.32 0.67 50.41
N ILE A 115 -11.41 1.78 51.13
CA ILE A 115 -11.56 1.80 52.58
C ILE A 115 -12.96 2.31 52.89
N GLU A 116 -13.74 1.51 53.62
CA GLU A 116 -15.10 1.88 54.04
C GLU A 116 -15.15 2.04 55.55
N TRP A 117 -15.54 3.23 56.01
CA TRP A 117 -15.77 3.53 57.40
C TRP A 117 -17.27 3.67 57.68
N ARG A 118 -17.79 2.78 58.53
CA ARG A 118 -19.22 2.71 58.92
C ARG A 118 -19.38 2.87 60.43
N PRO A 119 -19.32 4.12 60.96
CA PRO A 119 -19.48 4.35 62.40
C PRO A 119 -20.90 4.08 62.92
N SER A 120 -21.90 4.00 62.04
CA SER A 120 -23.27 3.60 62.37
C SER A 120 -23.96 2.95 61.17
N GLN A 121 -25.16 2.40 61.36
CA GLN A 121 -26.00 1.90 60.27
C GLN A 121 -26.52 3.01 59.33
N ARG A 122 -26.37 4.29 59.73
CA ARG A 122 -26.95 5.44 59.04
C ARG A 122 -25.93 6.23 58.24
N PHE A 123 -24.65 6.04 58.50
CA PHE A 123 -23.58 6.81 57.87
C PHE A 123 -22.48 5.89 57.38
N GLN A 124 -22.11 6.06 56.11
CA GLN A 124 -20.98 5.42 55.47
C GLN A 124 -20.11 6.48 54.80
N LEU A 125 -18.80 6.36 54.99
CA LEU A 125 -17.77 7.11 54.27
C LEU A 125 -16.87 6.11 53.54
N GLY A 126 -16.73 6.26 52.23
CA GLY A 126 -15.85 5.48 51.39
C GLY A 126 -14.68 6.33 50.88
N VAL A 127 -13.50 5.74 50.80
CA VAL A 127 -12.35 6.28 50.06
C VAL A 127 -11.91 5.22 49.08
N THR A 128 -11.81 5.58 47.80
CA THR A 128 -11.38 4.69 46.72
C THR A 128 -10.11 5.22 46.10
N GLY A 129 -9.14 4.35 45.86
CA GLY A 129 -7.97 4.62 45.00
C GLY A 129 -7.88 3.54 43.94
N LEU A 130 -7.73 3.95 42.67
CA LEU A 130 -7.68 3.08 41.50
C LEU A 130 -6.53 3.52 40.60
N SER A 131 -5.70 2.57 40.19
CA SER A 131 -4.64 2.73 39.20
C SER A 131 -4.94 1.84 38.03
N PHE A 132 -5.11 2.44 36.86
CA PHE A 132 -5.31 1.75 35.59
C PHE A 132 -4.08 1.92 34.72
N TYR A 133 -3.62 0.84 34.09
CA TYR A 133 -2.43 0.83 33.26
C TYR A 133 -2.64 -0.07 32.05
N GLU A 134 -2.42 0.46 30.86
CA GLU A 134 -2.41 -0.28 29.61
C GLU A 134 -0.99 -0.42 29.08
N ARG A 135 -0.65 -1.62 28.61
CA ARG A 135 0.62 -1.90 27.95
C ARG A 135 0.37 -2.29 26.49
N PRO A 136 0.88 -1.51 25.52
CA PRO A 136 0.77 -1.87 24.12
C PRO A 136 1.72 -3.03 23.78
N LEU A 137 1.41 -3.79 22.73
CA LEU A 137 2.30 -4.83 22.22
C LEU A 137 3.57 -4.29 21.55
N ILE A 138 3.45 -3.15 20.88
CA ILE A 138 4.53 -2.46 20.15
C ILE A 138 4.79 -1.07 20.75
N ASN A 139 5.99 -0.55 20.53
CA ASN A 139 6.37 0.76 21.08
C ASN A 139 5.98 1.93 20.14
N LYS A 140 5.79 1.65 18.84
CA LYS A 140 5.22 2.61 17.88
C LYS A 140 3.69 2.58 17.97
N VAL A 141 3.13 3.46 18.79
CA VAL A 141 1.67 3.55 18.99
C VAL A 141 1.07 4.63 18.10
N ILE A 142 0.01 4.29 17.36
CA ILE A 142 -0.68 5.22 16.46
C ILE A 142 -1.55 6.20 17.26
N LEU A 143 -1.65 7.43 16.78
CA LEU A 143 -2.52 8.46 17.32
C LEU A 143 -3.99 7.99 17.36
N SER A 144 -4.63 8.13 18.52
CA SER A 144 -5.96 7.59 18.92
C SER A 144 -5.96 6.16 19.50
N GLU A 145 -4.81 5.47 19.50
CA GLU A 145 -4.63 4.15 20.13
C GLU A 145 -3.68 4.23 21.34
N GLU A 146 -3.50 5.41 21.92
CA GLU A 146 -2.55 5.62 23.01
C GLU A 146 -2.91 4.82 24.26
N PRO A 147 -1.95 4.10 24.86
CA PRO A 147 -2.18 3.41 26.11
C PRO A 147 -2.45 4.41 27.23
N ALA A 148 -3.45 4.12 28.06
CA ALA A 148 -3.74 4.93 29.24
C ALA A 148 -2.94 4.49 30.47
N ALA A 149 -2.51 5.46 31.28
CA ALA A 149 -2.04 5.24 32.64
C ALA A 149 -2.73 6.22 33.58
N ASN A 150 -3.83 5.82 34.20
CA ASN A 150 -4.70 6.72 34.96
C ASN A 150 -4.67 6.38 36.45
N LEU A 151 -4.52 7.40 37.29
CA LEU A 151 -4.71 7.30 38.74
C LEU A 151 -5.97 8.07 39.12
N MET A 152 -6.97 7.36 39.63
CA MET A 152 -8.19 7.96 40.16
C MET A 152 -8.23 7.77 41.67
N TRP A 153 -8.63 8.81 42.40
CA TRP A 153 -9.00 8.68 43.79
C TRP A 153 -10.30 9.44 44.04
N GLY A 154 -11.09 8.95 44.99
CA GLY A 154 -12.37 9.55 45.30
C GLY A 154 -12.81 9.27 46.72
N VAL A 155 -13.79 10.08 47.15
CA VAL A 155 -14.43 10.00 48.45
C VAL A 155 -15.92 10.03 48.23
N ASP A 156 -16.64 9.10 48.84
CA ASP A 156 -18.10 9.04 48.81
C ASP A 156 -18.66 9.01 50.22
N ALA A 157 -19.81 9.65 50.41
CA ALA A 157 -20.53 9.66 51.67
C ALA A 157 -22.00 9.30 51.42
N ASN A 158 -22.54 8.41 52.25
CA ASN A 158 -23.95 8.06 52.25
C ASN A 158 -24.51 8.24 53.67
N LEU A 159 -25.56 9.04 53.79
CA LEU A 159 -26.28 9.31 55.03
C LEU A 159 -27.75 8.96 54.83
N GLN A 160 -28.30 8.12 55.71
CA GLN A 160 -29.69 7.68 55.68
C GLN A 160 -30.32 7.91 57.06
N GLU A 161 -31.23 8.88 57.15
CA GLU A 161 -31.84 9.28 58.41
C GLU A 161 -33.37 9.36 58.28
N LYS A 162 -34.07 8.78 59.26
CA LYS A 162 -35.53 8.86 59.32
C LYS A 162 -35.99 10.20 59.90
N SER A 163 -36.91 10.87 59.24
CA SER A 163 -37.40 12.20 59.63
C SER A 163 -38.84 12.14 60.12
N ARG A 164 -39.00 12.16 61.45
CA ARG A 164 -40.32 12.29 62.08
C ARG A 164 -40.96 13.66 61.84
N LEU A 165 -40.15 14.69 61.63
CA LEU A 165 -40.61 16.03 61.29
C LEU A 165 -41.33 16.04 59.94
N LEU A 166 -40.75 15.41 58.92
CA LEU A 166 -41.38 15.27 57.61
C LEU A 166 -42.66 14.43 57.69
N SER A 167 -42.64 13.29 58.40
CA SER A 167 -43.87 12.51 58.64
C SER A 167 -44.97 13.31 59.33
N ALA A 168 -44.63 14.12 60.33
CA ALA A 168 -45.59 14.95 61.05
C ALA A 168 -46.17 16.08 60.18
N LEU A 169 -45.33 16.73 59.37
CA LEU A 169 -45.76 17.74 58.41
C LEU A 169 -46.73 17.17 57.37
N LEU A 170 -46.46 15.95 56.88
CA LEU A 170 -47.34 15.27 55.94
C LEU A 170 -48.68 14.90 56.59
N ASN A 171 -48.68 14.41 57.83
CA ASN A 171 -49.90 14.11 58.61
C ASN A 171 -50.75 15.35 58.95
N ALA A 172 -50.22 16.57 58.76
CA ALA A 172 -50.96 17.80 58.93
C ALA A 172 -51.73 18.23 57.66
N LEU A 173 -51.52 17.55 56.52
CA LEU A 173 -52.26 17.82 55.29
C LEU A 173 -53.71 17.34 55.41
N PRO A 174 -54.70 18.17 55.02
CA PRO A 174 -56.10 17.77 55.08
C PRO A 174 -56.36 16.57 54.15
N PHE A 175 -57.11 15.58 54.64
CA PHE A 175 -57.49 14.35 53.94
C PHE A 175 -56.37 13.32 53.68
N TYR A 176 -55.21 13.42 54.34
CA TYR A 176 -54.12 12.43 54.26
C TYR A 176 -53.55 12.08 55.64
N SER A 177 -53.35 10.79 55.93
CA SER A 177 -52.75 10.32 57.19
C SER A 177 -52.00 9.01 56.98
N THR A 178 -50.77 8.95 57.49
CA THR A 178 -49.85 7.83 57.29
C THR A 178 -49.12 7.43 58.57
N LYS A 179 -48.86 6.13 58.71
CA LYS A 179 -48.04 5.55 59.79
C LYS A 179 -46.62 5.24 59.34
N GLU A 180 -46.34 5.35 58.04
CA GLU A 180 -45.01 5.12 57.48
C GLU A 180 -44.07 6.29 57.80
N GLU A 181 -42.82 5.97 58.15
CA GLU A 181 -41.82 6.98 58.48
C GLU A 181 -41.23 7.59 57.19
N SER A 182 -41.11 8.92 57.15
CA SER A 182 -40.40 9.63 56.09
C SER A 182 -38.90 9.47 56.27
N GLU A 183 -38.17 9.48 55.16
CA GLU A 183 -36.74 9.19 55.15
C GLU A 183 -35.98 10.18 54.27
N ILE A 184 -34.82 10.62 54.75
CA ILE A 184 -33.89 11.47 54.03
C ILE A 184 -32.64 10.65 53.76
N THR A 185 -32.35 10.42 52.48
CA THR A 185 -31.08 9.84 52.03
C THR A 185 -30.26 10.90 51.32
N PHE A 186 -29.03 11.12 51.76
CA PHE A 186 -28.03 11.93 51.06
C PHE A 186 -26.90 11.04 50.59
N LYS A 187 -26.56 11.13 49.31
CA LYS A 187 -25.37 10.53 48.70
C LYS A 187 -24.53 11.63 48.09
N GLY A 188 -23.24 11.66 48.38
CA GLY A 188 -22.31 12.59 47.78
C GLY A 188 -21.03 11.87 47.35
N GLU A 189 -20.48 12.23 46.20
CA GLU A 189 -19.25 11.67 45.67
C GLU A 189 -18.34 12.80 45.17
N PHE A 190 -17.04 12.65 45.42
CA PHE A 190 -15.99 13.45 44.83
C PHE A 190 -14.94 12.52 44.25
N ALA A 191 -14.48 12.78 43.04
CA ALA A 191 -13.41 12.02 42.42
C ALA A 191 -12.48 12.93 41.64
N GLN A 192 -11.19 12.64 41.71
CA GLN A 192 -10.15 13.28 40.91
C GLN A 192 -9.44 12.23 40.07
N LEU A 193 -9.33 12.52 38.77
CA LEU A 193 -8.55 11.77 37.81
C LEU A 193 -7.21 12.48 37.58
N ARG A 194 -6.12 11.73 37.70
CA ARG A 194 -4.77 12.16 37.31
C ARG A 194 -4.29 11.27 36.17
N PRO A 195 -4.32 11.77 34.93
CA PRO A 195 -3.71 11.08 33.81
C PRO A 195 -2.19 11.02 33.98
N GLY A 196 -1.60 9.93 33.52
CA GLY A 196 -0.17 9.66 33.51
C GLY A 196 0.29 9.14 32.15
N ILE A 197 1.58 8.85 32.05
CA ILE A 197 2.22 8.43 30.79
C ILE A 197 2.86 7.05 30.97
N PRO A 198 2.39 6.03 30.22
CA PRO A 198 3.03 4.72 30.22
C PRO A 198 4.50 4.79 29.80
N ARG A 199 5.34 3.91 30.34
CA ARG A 199 6.79 3.94 30.07
C ARG A 199 7.14 3.62 28.61
N GLN A 200 6.29 2.86 27.92
CA GLN A 200 6.52 2.43 26.54
C GLN A 200 6.45 3.58 25.53
N VAL A 201 5.75 4.67 25.87
CA VAL A 201 5.60 5.87 25.04
C VAL A 201 6.51 7.02 25.52
N ILE A 202 7.62 6.68 26.19
CA ILE A 202 8.65 7.62 26.66
C ILE A 202 9.99 7.23 26.03
N THR A 203 10.59 8.15 25.27
CA THR A 203 11.90 7.96 24.62
C THR A 203 12.78 9.16 24.92
N GLY A 204 13.82 8.96 25.75
CA GLY A 204 14.70 10.04 26.18
C GLY A 204 13.92 11.17 26.89
N ASN A 205 13.89 12.35 26.29
CA ASN A 205 13.15 13.51 26.80
C ASN A 205 11.70 13.60 26.29
N GLU A 206 11.34 12.80 25.28
CA GLU A 206 9.99 12.75 24.72
C GLU A 206 9.08 11.91 25.60
N ARG A 207 7.89 12.44 25.91
CA ARG A 207 6.89 11.75 26.72
C ARG A 207 5.57 11.72 25.98
N GLY A 208 4.85 10.62 26.07
CA GLY A 208 3.52 10.53 25.47
C GLY A 208 3.57 10.64 23.95
N ILE A 209 4.45 9.84 23.35
CA ILE A 209 4.64 9.77 21.91
C ILE A 209 3.47 9.04 21.27
N ALA A 210 2.87 9.63 20.24
CA ALA A 210 1.90 8.98 19.37
C ALA A 210 2.19 9.32 17.91
N TYR A 211 2.18 8.31 17.04
CA TYR A 211 2.53 8.46 15.63
C TYR A 211 1.30 8.87 14.83
N ILE A 212 1.40 9.99 14.10
CA ILE A 212 0.45 10.34 13.05
C ILE A 212 0.71 9.43 11.85
N ASP A 213 1.98 9.27 11.51
CA ASP A 213 2.46 8.39 10.47
C ASP A 213 3.93 8.04 10.77
N ASP A 214 4.21 6.76 11.00
CA ASP A 214 5.58 6.24 11.16
C ASP A 214 6.21 5.89 9.81
N PHE A 215 5.49 6.12 8.71
CA PHE A 215 5.91 5.88 7.34
C PHE A 215 6.17 4.40 6.96
N GLU A 216 5.87 3.45 7.85
CA GLU A 216 6.06 2.02 7.57
C GLU A 216 4.99 1.47 6.63
N GLY A 217 3.79 2.07 6.67
CA GLY A 217 2.69 1.81 5.75
C GLY A 217 2.70 2.68 4.48
N LEU A 218 3.82 3.32 4.14
CA LEU A 218 3.92 4.18 2.96
C LEU A 218 3.72 3.42 1.66
N ARG A 219 4.29 2.22 1.58
CA ARG A 219 4.42 1.43 0.37
C ARG A 219 3.22 0.53 0.21
N ASN A 220 2.43 0.74 -0.83
CA ASN A 220 1.44 -0.22 -1.31
C ASN A 220 1.90 -0.76 -2.67
N THR A 221 1.87 -2.07 -2.89
CA THR A 221 2.57 -2.68 -4.02
C THR A 221 1.71 -3.71 -4.73
N LEU A 222 1.79 -3.75 -6.06
CA LEU A 222 1.30 -4.88 -6.84
C LEU A 222 2.51 -5.67 -7.37
N ASP A 223 2.72 -6.85 -6.81
CA ASP A 223 3.78 -7.76 -7.24
C ASP A 223 3.49 -8.29 -8.66
N LEU A 224 4.52 -8.23 -9.50
CA LEU A 224 4.50 -8.66 -10.88
C LEU A 224 5.42 -9.86 -11.14
N THR A 225 6.08 -10.42 -10.12
CA THR A 225 7.01 -11.55 -10.31
C THR A 225 6.31 -12.87 -10.58
N GLN A 226 5.05 -13.05 -10.14
CA GLN A 226 4.36 -14.34 -10.25
C GLN A 226 4.21 -14.80 -11.71
N TRP A 227 5.00 -15.79 -12.10
CA TRP A 227 5.15 -16.23 -13.49
C TRP A 227 3.87 -16.80 -14.10
N THR A 228 2.99 -17.42 -13.29
CA THR A 228 1.73 -18.03 -13.76
C THR A 228 0.69 -17.01 -14.21
N TYR A 229 0.81 -15.74 -13.83
CA TYR A 229 -0.06 -14.67 -14.32
C TYR A 229 0.38 -14.11 -15.67
N TRP A 230 1.60 -14.43 -16.12
CA TRP A 230 2.11 -14.02 -17.41
C TRP A 230 1.75 -15.04 -18.49
N LYS A 231 1.25 -14.53 -19.60
CA LYS A 231 0.88 -15.27 -20.81
C LYS A 231 1.68 -14.73 -21.99
N LEU A 232 1.70 -15.47 -23.10
CA LEU A 232 2.34 -15.03 -24.34
C LEU A 232 1.73 -13.69 -24.81
N ALA A 233 2.55 -12.74 -25.25
CA ALA A 233 2.06 -11.45 -25.69
C ALA A 233 1.64 -11.41 -27.16
N SER A 234 0.60 -10.61 -27.44
CA SER A 234 0.28 -10.11 -28.77
C SER A 234 1.44 -9.28 -29.35
N VAL A 235 1.45 -9.14 -30.68
CA VAL A 235 2.52 -8.45 -31.41
C VAL A 235 2.55 -6.97 -31.03
N PRO A 236 3.64 -6.46 -30.43
CA PRO A 236 3.73 -5.05 -30.12
C PRO A 236 3.67 -4.19 -31.39
N PRO A 237 2.96 -3.05 -31.38
CA PRO A 237 2.90 -2.15 -32.52
C PRO A 237 4.29 -1.78 -33.04
N GLY A 238 4.49 -1.87 -34.36
CA GLY A 238 5.76 -1.56 -35.02
C GLY A 238 6.78 -2.71 -35.08
N GLN A 239 6.51 -3.87 -34.46
CA GLN A 239 7.38 -5.05 -34.56
C GLN A 239 7.01 -6.00 -35.71
N ALA A 240 5.77 -5.92 -36.18
CA ALA A 240 5.29 -6.69 -37.32
C ALA A 240 5.94 -6.20 -38.63
N PRO A 241 6.44 -7.10 -39.49
CA PRO A 241 6.84 -6.73 -40.85
C PRO A 241 5.62 -6.32 -41.69
N VAL A 242 5.82 -5.37 -42.61
CA VAL A 242 4.79 -4.97 -43.57
C VAL A 242 4.68 -6.05 -44.65
N SER A 243 3.58 -6.80 -44.63
CA SER A 243 3.30 -7.88 -45.59
C SER A 243 1.80 -8.08 -45.76
N SER A 244 1.39 -8.65 -46.89
CA SER A 244 0.02 -9.12 -47.12
C SER A 244 -0.22 -10.54 -46.63
N ASP A 245 0.83 -11.25 -46.22
CA ASP A 245 0.72 -12.59 -45.63
C ASP A 245 0.11 -12.47 -44.22
N PRO A 246 -1.02 -13.15 -43.93
CA PRO A 246 -1.66 -13.09 -42.62
C PRO A 246 -0.78 -13.62 -41.48
N LEU A 247 0.22 -14.47 -41.76
CA LEU A 247 1.16 -15.02 -40.76
C LEU A 247 2.36 -14.10 -40.49
N ALA A 248 2.56 -13.08 -41.33
CA ALA A 248 3.68 -12.16 -41.23
C ALA A 248 3.84 -11.45 -39.88
N PRO A 249 2.77 -11.08 -39.13
CA PRO A 249 2.91 -10.39 -37.86
C PRO A 249 3.86 -11.07 -36.85
N ASN A 250 3.93 -12.41 -36.87
CA ASN A 250 4.80 -13.18 -35.96
C ASN A 250 6.17 -13.57 -36.57
N TYR A 251 6.50 -13.17 -37.80
CA TYR A 251 7.76 -13.59 -38.45
C TYR A 251 9.03 -13.16 -37.73
N THR A 252 8.95 -12.13 -36.89
CA THR A 252 10.04 -11.59 -36.06
C THR A 252 9.95 -12.05 -34.60
N ARG A 253 8.98 -12.91 -34.23
CA ARG A 253 8.85 -13.43 -32.87
C ARG A 253 9.93 -14.48 -32.60
N ALA A 254 10.78 -14.20 -31.63
CA ALA A 254 11.85 -15.09 -31.18
C ALA A 254 11.46 -15.85 -29.90
N ALA A 255 12.28 -16.81 -29.51
CA ALA A 255 12.03 -17.66 -28.35
C ALA A 255 12.25 -16.91 -27.02
N LEU A 256 11.31 -17.06 -26.10
CA LEU A 256 11.36 -16.55 -24.74
C LEU A 256 10.79 -17.59 -23.79
N SER A 257 11.45 -17.75 -22.64
CA SER A 257 10.95 -18.56 -21.53
C SER A 257 10.92 -17.70 -20.27
N TRP A 258 9.84 -17.78 -19.49
CA TRP A 258 9.67 -17.08 -18.23
C TRP A 258 9.34 -18.06 -17.11
N TYR A 259 10.07 -18.00 -16.00
CA TYR A 259 9.99 -19.02 -14.95
C TYR A 259 10.61 -18.55 -13.64
N PHE A 260 10.40 -19.36 -12.60
CA PHE A 260 11.25 -19.39 -11.40
C PHE A 260 12.11 -20.64 -11.45
N ILE A 261 13.40 -20.53 -11.09
CA ILE A 261 14.24 -21.72 -10.92
C ILE A 261 13.78 -22.46 -9.66
N ASP A 262 13.43 -23.73 -9.82
CA ASP A 262 12.93 -24.57 -8.74
C ASP A 262 14.02 -24.77 -7.66
N PRO A 263 13.73 -24.51 -6.37
CA PRO A 263 14.70 -24.69 -5.29
C PRO A 263 15.29 -26.10 -5.19
N GLU A 264 14.67 -27.13 -5.76
CA GLU A 264 15.19 -28.50 -5.77
C GLU A 264 16.54 -28.61 -6.49
N PHE A 265 16.81 -27.78 -7.50
CA PHE A 265 18.14 -27.73 -8.14
C PHE A 265 19.26 -27.44 -7.13
N PHE A 266 18.95 -26.69 -6.07
CA PHE A 266 19.91 -26.29 -5.04
C PHE A 266 19.85 -27.18 -3.80
N ASN A 267 18.66 -27.66 -3.43
CA ASN A 267 18.45 -28.46 -2.21
C ASN A 267 18.72 -29.96 -2.44
N ARG A 268 18.57 -30.45 -3.68
CA ARG A 268 18.78 -31.85 -4.08
C ARG A 268 19.46 -31.94 -5.45
N PRO A 269 20.64 -31.31 -5.64
CA PRO A 269 21.32 -31.23 -6.94
C PRO A 269 21.58 -32.60 -7.58
N SER A 270 21.84 -33.63 -6.77
CA SER A 270 22.09 -35.00 -7.24
C SER A 270 20.91 -35.62 -8.01
N THR A 271 19.67 -35.21 -7.72
CA THR A 271 18.48 -35.66 -8.47
C THR A 271 18.53 -35.24 -9.95
N PHE A 272 19.26 -34.17 -10.25
CA PHE A 272 19.42 -33.62 -11.59
C PHE A 272 20.77 -33.98 -12.22
N GLY A 273 21.56 -34.87 -11.59
CA GLY A 273 22.93 -35.17 -12.01
C GLY A 273 23.91 -34.01 -11.77
N LEU A 274 23.57 -33.10 -10.85
CA LEU A 274 24.41 -31.95 -10.48
C LEU A 274 25.12 -32.21 -9.16
N ASP A 275 26.26 -31.56 -8.99
CA ASP A 275 27.07 -31.50 -7.79
C ASP A 275 27.60 -30.08 -7.55
N ASP A 276 28.28 -29.85 -6.43
CA ASP A 276 28.80 -28.53 -6.08
C ASP A 276 29.81 -27.99 -7.10
N GLN A 277 30.41 -28.85 -7.94
CA GLN A 277 31.37 -28.46 -8.98
C GLN A 277 30.68 -28.13 -10.32
N SER A 278 29.40 -28.47 -10.47
CA SER A 278 28.65 -28.32 -11.70
C SER A 278 28.53 -26.84 -12.09
N PRO A 279 28.87 -26.45 -13.34
CA PRO A 279 28.78 -25.05 -13.79
C PRO A 279 27.39 -24.43 -13.56
N ALA A 280 26.32 -25.21 -13.72
CA ALA A 280 24.96 -24.72 -13.53
C ALA A 280 24.64 -24.24 -12.10
N LEU A 281 25.34 -24.72 -11.06
CA LEU A 281 25.16 -24.22 -9.68
C LEU A 281 26.11 -23.05 -9.34
N ASN A 282 27.06 -22.76 -10.23
CA ASN A 282 28.14 -21.80 -10.03
C ASN A 282 28.19 -20.71 -11.12
N ALA A 283 27.16 -20.59 -11.96
CA ALA A 283 27.02 -19.55 -12.98
C ALA A 283 26.09 -18.43 -12.49
N HIS A 284 26.30 -17.19 -12.92
CA HIS A 284 25.55 -16.03 -12.43
C HIS A 284 24.03 -16.19 -12.66
N TYR A 285 23.67 -16.73 -13.82
CA TYR A 285 22.29 -16.74 -14.27
C TYR A 285 21.47 -17.97 -13.87
N THR A 286 22.09 -18.96 -13.21
CA THR A 286 21.39 -20.18 -12.78
C THR A 286 21.63 -20.56 -11.32
N ARG A 287 22.64 -19.96 -10.66
CA ARG A 287 22.90 -20.19 -9.24
C ARG A 287 21.73 -19.78 -8.36
N ARG A 288 21.74 -20.33 -7.16
CA ARG A 288 20.93 -19.86 -6.03
C ARG A 288 21.26 -18.40 -5.71
N VAL A 289 20.22 -17.60 -5.49
CA VAL A 289 20.32 -16.24 -4.97
C VAL A 289 19.86 -16.24 -3.52
N GLU A 290 20.64 -15.67 -2.61
CA GLU A 290 20.23 -15.50 -1.22
C GLU A 290 19.53 -14.16 -1.01
N PRO A 291 18.51 -14.07 -0.12
CA PRO A 291 17.84 -12.80 0.17
C PRO A 291 18.80 -11.69 0.60
N ALA A 292 19.87 -12.02 1.32
CA ALA A 292 20.88 -11.07 1.77
C ALA A 292 21.66 -10.40 0.61
N GLU A 293 21.67 -11.01 -0.58
CA GLU A 293 22.33 -10.43 -1.76
C GLU A 293 21.63 -9.17 -2.27
N VAL A 294 20.31 -9.10 -2.10
CA VAL A 294 19.48 -7.97 -2.51
C VAL A 294 19.03 -7.16 -1.29
N PHE A 295 18.67 -7.84 -0.18
CA PHE A 295 18.12 -7.27 1.05
C PHE A 295 18.95 -7.69 2.29
N PRO A 296 20.13 -7.09 2.53
CA PRO A 296 21.09 -7.58 3.53
C PRO A 296 20.65 -7.33 4.97
N ASN A 297 19.88 -6.27 5.20
CA ASN A 297 19.38 -5.90 6.52
C ASN A 297 18.01 -6.53 6.82
N ARG A 298 17.47 -7.35 5.92
CA ARG A 298 16.20 -8.05 6.14
C ARG A 298 16.42 -9.25 7.06
N THR A 299 15.67 -9.30 8.15
CA THR A 299 15.68 -10.47 9.03
C THR A 299 14.90 -11.60 8.38
N ILE A 300 15.52 -12.77 8.24
CA ILE A 300 14.90 -13.97 7.65
C ILE A 300 14.64 -15.02 8.74
N ALA A 301 13.54 -15.77 8.58
CA ALA A 301 13.26 -16.90 9.44
C ALA A 301 14.23 -18.06 9.14
N ALA A 302 14.60 -18.83 10.16
CA ALA A 302 15.46 -20.00 9.98
C ALA A 302 14.84 -20.98 8.97
N GLY A 303 15.60 -21.36 7.94
CA GLY A 303 15.20 -22.34 6.92
C GLY A 303 14.79 -21.75 5.56
N SER A 304 14.61 -20.43 5.42
CA SER A 304 14.30 -19.77 4.15
C SER A 304 15.44 -18.87 3.69
N ASN A 305 16.40 -19.45 2.97
CA ASN A 305 17.62 -18.76 2.51
C ASN A 305 17.70 -18.64 0.98
N ILE A 306 16.60 -18.80 0.26
CA ILE A 306 16.54 -18.69 -1.21
C ILE A 306 15.61 -17.53 -1.56
N LEU A 307 16.09 -16.59 -2.36
CA LEU A 307 15.28 -15.58 -3.02
C LEU A 307 14.88 -16.13 -4.39
N SER A 308 13.58 -16.41 -4.58
CA SER A 308 13.05 -16.75 -5.89
C SER A 308 13.13 -15.55 -6.82
N THR A 309 13.74 -15.73 -8.00
CA THR A 309 13.84 -14.68 -9.02
C THR A 309 12.87 -14.98 -10.15
N PHE A 310 12.22 -13.94 -10.68
CA PHE A 310 11.49 -14.01 -11.94
C PHE A 310 12.50 -13.90 -13.08
N ASP A 311 12.69 -14.97 -13.84
CA ASP A 311 13.75 -15.05 -14.84
C ASP A 311 13.14 -15.05 -16.25
N LEU A 312 13.65 -14.17 -17.13
CA LEU A 312 13.36 -14.15 -18.56
C LEU A 312 14.57 -14.63 -19.34
N TYR A 313 14.44 -15.75 -20.04
CA TYR A 313 15.48 -16.28 -20.93
C TYR A 313 15.12 -16.01 -22.39
N TYR A 314 15.71 -14.95 -22.95
CA TYR A 314 15.44 -14.50 -24.32
C TYR A 314 16.53 -14.97 -25.27
N ARG A 315 16.11 -15.62 -26.36
CA ARG A 315 16.97 -16.22 -27.38
C ARG A 315 16.64 -15.61 -28.75
N PRO A 316 17.23 -14.45 -29.10
CA PRO A 316 16.83 -13.67 -30.28
C PRO A 316 17.15 -14.37 -31.61
N ARG A 317 18.02 -15.39 -31.60
CA ARG A 317 18.40 -16.17 -32.80
C ARG A 317 17.47 -17.33 -33.08
N GLU A 318 16.60 -17.68 -32.13
CA GLU A 318 15.75 -18.86 -32.20
C GLU A 318 14.30 -18.50 -32.45
N ARG A 319 13.62 -19.32 -33.25
CA ARG A 319 12.20 -19.20 -33.57
C ARG A 319 11.36 -19.34 -32.30
N GLY A 320 10.46 -18.39 -32.05
CA GLY A 320 9.48 -18.46 -30.97
C GLY A 320 8.14 -19.07 -31.39
N PRO A 321 7.18 -19.20 -30.46
CA PRO A 321 5.86 -19.75 -30.72
C PRO A 321 5.11 -19.01 -31.84
N TYR A 322 4.43 -19.78 -32.70
CA TYR A 322 3.60 -19.33 -33.81
C TYR A 322 4.33 -18.43 -34.80
N ASN A 323 5.60 -18.73 -35.10
CA ASN A 323 6.38 -18.02 -36.13
C ASN A 323 6.57 -18.91 -37.36
N TYR A 324 5.85 -18.61 -38.44
CA TYR A 324 5.91 -19.36 -39.71
C TYR A 324 6.76 -18.67 -40.78
N ASN A 325 7.81 -17.95 -40.40
CA ASN A 325 8.74 -17.36 -41.36
C ASN A 325 9.53 -18.50 -42.06
N ALA A 326 9.44 -18.58 -43.38
CA ALA A 326 10.20 -19.52 -44.22
C ALA A 326 11.07 -18.81 -45.27
N ASN A 327 11.35 -17.51 -45.08
CA ASN A 327 12.15 -16.74 -46.02
C ASN A 327 13.65 -17.03 -45.83
N PRO A 328 14.37 -17.55 -46.84
CA PRO A 328 15.81 -17.80 -46.75
C PRO A 328 16.65 -16.52 -46.62
N ALA A 329 16.07 -15.34 -46.86
CA ALA A 329 16.71 -14.05 -46.58
C ALA A 329 16.73 -13.69 -45.09
N ASP A 330 15.84 -14.30 -44.28
CA ASP A 330 15.69 -14.03 -42.85
C ASP A 330 16.23 -15.17 -41.98
N ILE A 331 16.31 -16.40 -42.53
CA ILE A 331 16.69 -17.62 -41.79
C ILE A 331 17.95 -18.26 -42.39
N ASN A 332 18.85 -18.70 -41.52
CA ASN A 332 20.06 -19.43 -41.86
C ASN A 332 19.76 -20.92 -42.13
N PRO A 333 20.62 -21.66 -42.85
CA PRO A 333 20.44 -23.10 -43.05
C PRO A 333 20.31 -23.92 -41.76
N ASP A 334 20.85 -23.46 -40.63
CA ASP A 334 20.73 -24.13 -39.32
C ASP A 334 19.41 -23.84 -38.57
N GLY A 335 18.52 -23.04 -39.18
CA GLY A 335 17.22 -22.65 -38.61
C GLY A 335 17.26 -21.41 -37.73
N THR A 336 18.42 -20.77 -37.54
CA THR A 336 18.54 -19.53 -36.75
C THR A 336 18.23 -18.28 -37.57
N PHE A 337 17.85 -17.20 -36.91
CA PHE A 337 17.63 -15.92 -37.60
C PHE A 337 18.95 -15.26 -38.04
N ARG A 338 18.97 -14.73 -39.27
CA ARG A 338 20.08 -13.96 -39.84
C ARG A 338 20.26 -12.60 -39.18
N ASN A 339 19.17 -11.95 -38.78
CA ASN A 339 19.20 -10.64 -38.13
C ASN A 339 18.46 -10.64 -36.78
N PRO A 340 19.08 -11.21 -35.72
CA PRO A 340 18.45 -11.34 -34.40
C PRO A 340 18.03 -10.00 -33.78
N THR A 341 18.69 -8.90 -34.12
CA THR A 341 18.40 -7.57 -33.55
C THR A 341 17.03 -7.02 -33.94
N ARG A 342 16.42 -7.52 -35.02
CA ARG A 342 15.05 -7.15 -35.45
C ARG A 342 13.97 -7.98 -34.78
N ASN A 343 14.35 -9.03 -34.06
CA ASN A 343 13.40 -9.92 -33.44
C ASN A 343 12.93 -9.37 -32.11
N TRP A 344 11.78 -9.88 -31.66
CA TRP A 344 11.20 -9.52 -30.39
C TRP A 344 10.60 -10.76 -29.72
N ALA A 345 10.44 -10.72 -28.42
CA ALA A 345 9.58 -11.66 -27.70
C ALA A 345 9.00 -10.99 -26.47
N GLY A 346 7.78 -11.36 -26.09
CA GLY A 346 7.10 -10.70 -24.99
C GLY A 346 6.07 -11.57 -24.29
N ILE A 347 5.73 -11.11 -23.10
CA ILE A 347 4.72 -11.68 -22.21
C ILE A 347 3.78 -10.57 -21.76
N MET A 348 2.52 -10.91 -21.53
CA MET A 348 1.54 -9.97 -21.01
C MET A 348 0.70 -10.60 -19.91
N ARG A 349 0.14 -9.75 -19.05
CA ARG A 349 -0.74 -10.16 -17.97
C ARG A 349 -1.84 -9.14 -17.78
N ARG A 350 -2.95 -9.59 -17.21
CA ARG A 350 -3.92 -8.67 -16.63
C ARG A 350 -3.42 -8.05 -15.33
N VAL A 351 -3.89 -6.85 -15.06
CA VAL A 351 -3.84 -6.23 -13.74
C VAL A 351 -4.88 -6.93 -12.84
N ILE A 352 -4.48 -7.24 -11.61
CA ILE A 352 -5.37 -7.83 -10.61
C ILE A 352 -5.64 -6.77 -9.54
N GLY A 353 -6.91 -6.53 -9.22
CA GLY A 353 -7.32 -5.52 -8.24
C GLY A 353 -7.83 -4.25 -8.91
N ASN A 354 -7.32 -3.09 -8.49
CA ASN A 354 -7.77 -1.80 -9.01
C ASN A 354 -7.03 -1.45 -10.32
N THR A 355 -7.78 -1.33 -11.42
CA THR A 355 -7.28 -0.91 -12.74
C THR A 355 -7.21 0.61 -12.90
N ASP A 356 -7.82 1.36 -11.98
CA ASP A 356 -7.65 2.81 -11.85
C ASP A 356 -6.36 3.10 -11.04
N PHE A 357 -5.27 3.30 -11.77
CA PHE A 357 -3.95 3.54 -11.19
C PHE A 357 -3.85 4.92 -10.53
N GLU A 358 -4.67 5.89 -10.92
CA GLU A 358 -4.73 7.20 -10.27
C GLU A 358 -5.43 7.10 -8.90
N ALA A 359 -6.51 6.32 -8.83
CA ALA A 359 -7.17 6.00 -7.57
C ALA A 359 -6.27 5.17 -6.65
N ALA A 360 -5.55 4.18 -7.20
CA ALA A 360 -4.58 3.39 -6.45
C ALA A 360 -3.29 4.15 -6.08
N ASN A 361 -3.04 5.31 -6.72
CA ASN A 361 -1.82 6.11 -6.61
C ASN A 361 -0.54 5.33 -6.95
N TYR A 362 -0.57 4.48 -7.98
CA TYR A 362 0.67 3.88 -8.50
C TYR A 362 1.52 4.98 -9.14
N GLU A 363 2.77 5.09 -8.71
CA GLU A 363 3.70 6.12 -9.21
C GLU A 363 4.86 5.53 -10.01
N PHE A 364 5.30 4.31 -9.69
CA PHE A 364 6.51 3.72 -10.28
C PHE A 364 6.34 2.24 -10.64
N ILE A 365 7.03 1.82 -11.71
CA ILE A 365 7.46 0.43 -11.87
C ILE A 365 8.83 0.31 -11.21
N GLU A 366 8.98 -0.58 -10.23
CA GLU A 366 10.24 -0.79 -9.52
C GLU A 366 10.71 -2.24 -9.62
N PHE A 367 11.99 -2.45 -9.90
CA PHE A 367 12.58 -3.77 -9.91
C PHE A 367 14.08 -3.81 -9.62
N TRP A 368 14.50 -4.93 -9.04
CA TRP A 368 15.91 -5.28 -8.88
C TRP A 368 16.30 -6.26 -9.99
N LEU A 369 17.20 -5.84 -10.88
CA LEU A 369 17.69 -6.64 -11.99
C LEU A 369 19.17 -7.00 -11.77
N MET A 370 19.50 -8.29 -11.84
CA MET A 370 20.90 -8.74 -11.87
C MET A 370 21.53 -8.26 -13.18
N ASP A 371 22.76 -7.75 -13.13
CA ASP A 371 23.49 -7.31 -14.31
C ASP A 371 23.56 -8.46 -15.36
N PRO A 372 22.93 -8.31 -16.54
CA PRO A 372 22.85 -9.39 -17.52
C PRO A 372 24.13 -9.56 -18.35
N PHE A 373 25.20 -8.80 -18.05
CA PHE A 373 26.48 -8.81 -18.77
C PHE A 373 27.66 -9.27 -17.92
N LEU A 374 27.41 -9.93 -16.78
CA LEU A 374 28.46 -10.43 -15.88
C LEU A 374 29.34 -11.53 -16.52
N GLU A 375 28.74 -12.40 -17.35
CA GLU A 375 29.47 -13.47 -18.05
C GLU A 375 30.02 -13.04 -19.42
N ASP A 376 29.40 -12.04 -20.06
CA ASP A 376 29.85 -11.46 -21.33
C ASP A 376 29.76 -9.91 -21.32
N PRO A 377 30.80 -9.22 -20.82
CA PRO A 377 30.80 -7.77 -20.71
C PRO A 377 30.81 -7.02 -22.05
N ASN A 378 31.11 -7.71 -23.16
CA ASN A 378 31.20 -7.11 -24.50
C ASN A 378 29.91 -7.28 -25.32
N ALA A 379 28.87 -7.87 -24.74
CA ALA A 379 27.57 -7.94 -25.37
C ALA A 379 27.03 -6.53 -25.66
N PRO A 380 26.54 -6.26 -26.89
CA PRO A 380 26.07 -4.92 -27.28
C PRO A 380 24.79 -4.52 -26.53
N GLY A 381 24.07 -5.49 -25.98
CA GLY A 381 22.81 -5.29 -25.28
C GLY A 381 21.62 -5.07 -26.20
N GLY A 382 20.49 -4.68 -25.61
CA GLY A 382 19.22 -4.49 -26.31
C GLY A 382 18.29 -3.58 -25.52
N ASP A 383 16.99 -3.71 -25.75
CA ASP A 383 15.96 -2.90 -25.10
C ASP A 383 14.90 -3.79 -24.45
N LEU A 384 14.50 -3.44 -23.22
CA LEU A 384 13.36 -3.98 -22.50
C LEU A 384 12.25 -2.93 -22.48
N TYR A 385 11.03 -3.32 -22.83
CA TYR A 385 9.88 -2.44 -22.84
C TYR A 385 8.83 -2.87 -21.83
N PHE A 386 8.20 -1.90 -21.20
CA PHE A 386 6.96 -2.05 -20.44
C PHE A 386 5.86 -1.30 -21.17
N ASN A 387 4.72 -1.93 -21.38
CA ASN A 387 3.51 -1.31 -21.92
C ASN A 387 2.39 -1.48 -20.91
N LEU A 388 1.76 -0.37 -20.50
CA LEU A 388 0.68 -0.36 -19.51
C LEU A 388 -0.56 0.30 -20.11
N GLY A 389 -1.67 -0.42 -20.19
CA GLY A 389 -2.94 0.13 -20.68
C GLY A 389 -3.88 -0.94 -21.21
N GLN A 390 -4.59 -0.58 -22.27
CA GLN A 390 -5.34 -1.51 -23.11
C GLN A 390 -4.37 -2.14 -24.11
N LEU A 391 -4.25 -3.45 -24.06
CA LEU A 391 -3.38 -4.22 -24.93
C LEU A 391 -4.22 -5.26 -25.63
N SER A 392 -3.87 -5.56 -26.88
CA SER A 392 -4.56 -6.61 -27.61
C SER A 392 -4.26 -7.96 -26.94
N GLU A 393 -5.29 -8.75 -26.74
CA GLU A 393 -5.19 -10.13 -26.29
C GLU A 393 -5.10 -11.14 -27.46
N ASP A 394 -5.24 -10.64 -28.69
CA ASP A 394 -5.14 -11.39 -29.96
C ASP A 394 -3.67 -11.75 -30.22
N VAL A 395 -3.23 -12.89 -29.69
CA VAL A 395 -1.86 -13.39 -29.80
C VAL A 395 -1.59 -13.93 -31.20
N LEU A 396 -2.62 -14.56 -31.79
CA LEU A 396 -2.71 -15.03 -33.16
C LEU A 396 -3.63 -14.08 -33.95
N PRO A 397 -3.09 -13.05 -34.63
CA PRO A 397 -3.90 -11.96 -35.15
C PRO A 397 -4.84 -12.37 -36.29
N ASP A 398 -6.01 -12.91 -35.94
CA ASP A 398 -7.12 -13.29 -36.81
C ASP A 398 -8.49 -12.79 -36.31
N ASN A 399 -8.53 -12.06 -35.20
CA ASN A 399 -9.72 -11.54 -34.55
C ASN A 399 -10.71 -12.64 -34.12
N ARG A 400 -10.24 -13.86 -33.87
CA ARG A 400 -11.01 -14.94 -33.29
C ARG A 400 -10.39 -15.32 -31.96
N ARG A 401 -11.22 -15.41 -30.92
CA ARG A 401 -10.75 -15.83 -29.61
C ARG A 401 -10.36 -17.31 -29.65
N ALA A 402 -9.08 -17.63 -29.50
CA ALA A 402 -8.63 -18.99 -29.25
C ALA A 402 -8.85 -19.39 -27.78
N TYR A 403 -9.33 -20.62 -27.55
CA TYR A 403 -9.49 -21.19 -26.22
C TYR A 403 -9.56 -22.73 -26.27
N GLU A 404 -8.70 -23.36 -25.50
CA GLU A 404 -8.51 -24.81 -25.52
C GLU A 404 -9.71 -25.63 -25.03
N HIS A 405 -10.43 -25.15 -24.02
CA HIS A 405 -11.58 -25.84 -23.45
C HIS A 405 -12.82 -25.88 -24.37
N GLY A 406 -12.78 -25.18 -25.49
CA GLY A 406 -13.79 -25.27 -26.56
C GLY A 406 -13.44 -26.29 -27.65
N LEU A 407 -12.23 -26.88 -27.61
CA LEU A 407 -11.78 -27.85 -28.61
C LEU A 407 -12.45 -29.21 -28.42
N PRO A 408 -12.52 -30.04 -29.48
CA PRO A 408 -13.08 -31.39 -29.42
C PRO A 408 -12.47 -32.26 -28.32
N THR A 409 -13.24 -33.21 -27.81
CA THR A 409 -12.83 -34.10 -26.71
C THR A 409 -12.47 -35.51 -27.16
N ASN A 410 -12.48 -35.78 -28.47
CA ASN A 410 -12.19 -37.08 -29.04
C ASN A 410 -11.65 -36.98 -30.48
N ALA A 411 -10.96 -38.02 -30.92
CA ALA A 411 -10.32 -38.08 -32.24
C ALA A 411 -11.27 -37.97 -33.44
N GLN A 412 -12.53 -38.41 -33.32
CA GLN A 412 -13.49 -38.37 -34.42
C GLN A 412 -13.92 -36.93 -34.71
N ASP A 413 -14.28 -36.18 -33.67
CA ASP A 413 -14.71 -34.79 -33.77
C ASP A 413 -13.53 -33.87 -34.10
N ASP A 414 -12.35 -34.17 -33.56
CA ASP A 414 -11.07 -33.55 -33.90
C ASP A 414 -10.78 -33.63 -35.41
N ALA A 415 -10.85 -34.84 -35.98
CA ALA A 415 -10.60 -35.07 -37.40
C ALA A 415 -11.69 -34.47 -38.31
N ALA A 416 -12.91 -34.32 -37.80
CA ALA A 416 -14.03 -33.72 -38.53
C ALA A 416 -14.03 -32.18 -38.45
N ASN A 417 -13.13 -31.56 -37.67
CA ASN A 417 -13.18 -30.14 -37.33
C ASN A 417 -14.56 -29.70 -36.81
N LEU A 418 -15.21 -30.57 -36.02
CA LEU A 418 -16.57 -30.32 -35.55
C LEU A 418 -16.58 -29.07 -34.67
N ASN A 419 -17.47 -28.12 -34.99
CA ASN A 419 -17.61 -26.85 -34.26
C ASN A 419 -16.33 -25.98 -34.24
N LEU A 420 -15.50 -26.09 -35.27
CA LEU A 420 -14.29 -25.27 -35.43
C LEU A 420 -14.38 -24.36 -36.66
N SER A 421 -13.74 -23.20 -36.59
CA SER A 421 -13.44 -22.35 -37.76
C SER A 421 -11.95 -22.44 -38.08
N LEU A 422 -11.60 -22.59 -39.35
CA LEU A 422 -10.21 -22.59 -39.80
C LEU A 422 -9.73 -21.15 -40.05
N THR A 423 -8.53 -20.83 -39.59
CA THR A 423 -7.86 -19.54 -39.81
C THR A 423 -6.44 -19.80 -40.34
N PRO A 424 -5.73 -18.83 -40.92
CA PRO A 424 -4.34 -19.04 -41.33
C PRO A 424 -3.45 -19.59 -40.21
N TRP A 425 -3.76 -19.28 -38.95
CA TRP A 425 -3.00 -19.68 -37.76
C TRP A 425 -3.32 -21.08 -37.25
N GLY A 426 -4.45 -21.67 -37.64
CA GLY A 426 -4.88 -22.97 -37.14
C GLY A 426 -6.40 -23.10 -37.13
N ARG A 427 -6.96 -23.52 -35.99
CA ARG A 427 -8.40 -23.71 -35.82
C ARG A 427 -8.88 -23.22 -34.45
N VAL A 428 -10.00 -22.52 -34.47
CA VAL A 428 -10.60 -21.88 -33.28
C VAL A 428 -12.01 -22.41 -33.04
N PRO A 429 -12.42 -22.66 -31.78
CA PRO A 429 -13.78 -23.10 -31.51
C PRO A 429 -14.84 -22.06 -31.90
N ASN A 430 -16.02 -22.52 -32.30
CA ASN A 430 -17.18 -21.68 -32.62
C ASN A 430 -18.32 -21.80 -31.59
N ILE A 431 -18.08 -22.49 -30.47
CA ILE A 431 -19.06 -22.75 -29.40
C ILE A 431 -18.74 -21.94 -28.15
N GLN A 432 -19.75 -21.34 -27.52
CA GLN A 432 -19.53 -20.64 -26.27
C GLN A 432 -19.51 -21.62 -25.09
N VAL A 433 -18.36 -21.77 -24.43
CA VAL A 433 -18.23 -22.54 -23.18
C VAL A 433 -18.14 -21.55 -22.02
N PRO A 434 -19.06 -21.60 -21.04
CA PRO A 434 -19.12 -20.59 -19.98
C PRO A 434 -18.10 -20.82 -18.87
N THR A 435 -17.53 -22.02 -18.76
CA THR A 435 -16.62 -22.41 -17.69
C THR A 435 -15.21 -22.54 -18.22
N LEU A 436 -14.27 -21.79 -17.66
CA LEU A 436 -12.84 -21.92 -17.94
C LEU A 436 -12.26 -23.16 -17.24
N ALA A 437 -12.54 -24.33 -17.78
CA ALA A 437 -12.01 -25.61 -17.30
C ALA A 437 -11.99 -26.64 -18.42
N PHE A 438 -11.01 -27.54 -18.39
CA PHE A 438 -10.97 -28.71 -19.26
C PHE A 438 -12.11 -29.69 -18.94
N ASP A 439 -12.38 -30.61 -19.87
CA ASP A 439 -13.27 -31.74 -19.62
C ASP A 439 -12.73 -32.64 -18.49
N ASN A 440 -13.64 -33.25 -17.73
CA ASN A 440 -13.29 -34.16 -16.63
C ASN A 440 -12.76 -35.51 -17.10
N ASN A 441 -12.97 -35.88 -18.36
CA ASN A 441 -12.46 -37.11 -18.95
C ASN A 441 -10.97 -36.97 -19.29
N PRO A 442 -10.07 -37.79 -18.71
CA PRO A 442 -8.65 -37.68 -19.00
C PRO A 442 -8.25 -37.90 -20.46
N ALA A 443 -9.01 -38.71 -21.19
CA ALA A 443 -8.75 -38.95 -22.62
C ALA A 443 -9.07 -37.74 -23.51
N ALA A 444 -9.80 -36.75 -22.99
CA ALA A 444 -10.07 -35.52 -23.74
C ALA A 444 -8.88 -34.55 -23.72
N ARG A 445 -7.99 -34.65 -22.71
CA ARG A 445 -6.91 -33.68 -22.50
C ARG A 445 -5.98 -33.57 -23.70
N GLU A 446 -5.66 -34.71 -24.33
CA GLU A 446 -4.76 -34.74 -25.50
C GLU A 446 -5.31 -33.98 -26.72
N PHE A 447 -6.62 -33.69 -26.77
CA PHE A 447 -7.26 -32.94 -27.86
C PHE A 447 -7.56 -31.48 -27.49
N GLN A 448 -7.51 -31.14 -26.20
CA GLN A 448 -7.81 -29.80 -25.70
C GLN A 448 -6.55 -29.01 -25.34
N ASP A 449 -5.56 -29.63 -24.71
CA ASP A 449 -4.29 -29.01 -24.27
C ASP A 449 -3.27 -29.02 -25.42
N VAL A 450 -3.52 -28.18 -26.42
CA VAL A 450 -2.87 -28.18 -27.75
C VAL A 450 -2.47 -26.78 -28.22
N GLY A 451 -2.40 -25.80 -27.31
CA GLY A 451 -2.00 -24.44 -27.64
C GLY A 451 -3.09 -23.57 -28.29
N LEU A 452 -2.70 -22.36 -28.68
CA LEU A 452 -3.61 -21.34 -29.23
C LEU A 452 -3.97 -21.57 -30.69
N ASP A 453 -3.14 -22.29 -31.45
CA ASP A 453 -3.48 -22.68 -32.83
C ASP A 453 -4.55 -23.78 -32.87
N GLY A 454 -4.83 -24.40 -31.71
CA GLY A 454 -5.80 -25.46 -31.53
C GLY A 454 -5.39 -26.77 -32.19
N LEU A 455 -4.15 -26.92 -32.67
CA LEU A 455 -3.67 -28.07 -33.43
C LEU A 455 -2.71 -28.88 -32.58
N ARG A 456 -2.81 -30.21 -32.65
CA ARG A 456 -1.74 -31.07 -32.11
C ARG A 456 -0.53 -30.98 -33.02
N SER A 457 0.67 -31.14 -32.48
CA SER A 457 1.93 -31.21 -33.25
C SER A 457 1.86 -32.12 -34.49
N GLN A 458 1.15 -33.26 -34.45
CA GLN A 458 1.01 -34.13 -35.64
C GLN A 458 0.08 -33.54 -36.71
N ALA A 459 -0.95 -32.80 -36.30
CA ALA A 459 -1.86 -32.11 -37.22
C ALA A 459 -1.23 -30.86 -37.82
N GLU A 460 -0.40 -30.14 -37.06
CA GLU A 460 0.36 -28.98 -37.54
C GLU A 460 1.22 -29.30 -38.76
N ALA A 461 1.92 -30.44 -38.77
CA ALA A 461 2.78 -30.82 -39.90
C ALA A 461 1.98 -30.95 -41.21
N SER A 462 0.70 -31.33 -41.12
CA SER A 462 -0.21 -31.39 -42.26
C SER A 462 -0.81 -30.02 -42.60
N TYR A 463 -1.15 -29.21 -41.59
CA TYR A 463 -1.74 -27.89 -41.76
C TYR A 463 -0.74 -26.89 -42.36
N PHE A 464 0.50 -26.91 -41.88
CA PHE A 464 1.61 -26.07 -42.30
C PHE A 464 2.54 -26.76 -43.31
N ALA A 465 2.02 -27.72 -44.10
CA ALA A 465 2.81 -28.46 -45.07
C ALA A 465 3.47 -27.53 -46.13
N SER A 466 2.82 -26.43 -46.50
CA SER A 466 3.38 -25.42 -47.42
C SER A 466 4.58 -24.70 -46.82
N TYR A 467 4.50 -24.34 -45.54
CA TYR A 467 5.58 -23.75 -44.75
C TYR A 467 6.78 -24.70 -44.64
N LEU A 468 6.54 -25.95 -44.26
CA LEU A 468 7.58 -26.97 -44.17
C LEU A 468 8.24 -27.24 -45.52
N ALA A 469 7.46 -27.33 -46.61
CA ALA A 469 8.01 -27.51 -47.95
C ALA A 469 8.97 -26.37 -48.36
N GLN A 470 8.70 -25.12 -47.95
CA GLN A 470 9.60 -24.00 -48.19
C GLN A 470 10.90 -24.13 -47.38
N LEU A 471 10.81 -24.47 -46.09
CA LEU A 471 11.98 -24.69 -45.24
C LEU A 471 12.89 -25.81 -45.76
N GLN A 472 12.32 -26.89 -46.29
CA GLN A 472 13.06 -28.03 -46.81
C GLN A 472 14.02 -27.63 -47.94
N THR A 473 13.74 -26.55 -48.66
CA THR A 473 14.57 -26.11 -49.80
C THR A 473 15.93 -25.55 -49.39
N PHE A 474 16.11 -25.15 -48.12
CA PHE A 474 17.35 -24.47 -47.69
C PHE A 474 17.84 -24.83 -46.28
N LEU A 475 17.03 -25.46 -45.42
CA LEU A 475 17.49 -25.90 -44.10
C LEU A 475 18.35 -27.17 -44.18
N THR A 476 19.25 -27.35 -43.21
CA THR A 476 19.93 -28.63 -43.01
C THR A 476 18.93 -29.71 -42.57
N PRO A 477 19.22 -31.00 -42.80
CA PRO A 477 18.34 -32.09 -42.38
C PRO A 477 17.94 -32.03 -40.90
N GLU A 478 18.88 -31.68 -40.01
CA GLU A 478 18.64 -31.59 -38.57
C GLU A 478 17.77 -30.39 -38.19
N ALA A 479 17.97 -29.24 -38.86
CA ALA A 479 17.14 -28.05 -38.64
C ALA A 479 15.71 -28.27 -39.18
N TYR A 480 15.59 -28.92 -40.34
CA TYR A 480 14.31 -29.28 -40.93
C TYR A 480 13.55 -30.30 -40.08
N GLN A 481 14.24 -31.30 -39.51
CA GLN A 481 13.64 -32.27 -38.61
C GLN A 481 13.06 -31.58 -37.37
N ARG A 482 13.83 -30.71 -36.71
CA ARG A 482 13.33 -29.93 -35.56
C ARG A 482 12.10 -29.08 -35.91
N ALA A 483 12.08 -28.47 -37.09
CA ALA A 483 10.94 -27.69 -37.55
C ALA A 483 9.71 -28.54 -37.87
N THR A 484 9.90 -29.82 -38.22
CA THR A 484 8.80 -30.77 -38.53
C THR A 484 8.25 -31.43 -37.26
N GLU A 485 9.07 -31.60 -36.23
CA GLU A 485 8.66 -32.14 -34.93
C GLU A 485 7.79 -31.17 -34.13
N ASP A 486 7.96 -29.87 -34.35
CA ASP A 486 7.28 -28.77 -33.65
C ASP A 486 7.09 -27.57 -34.59
N PRO A 487 6.22 -27.65 -35.61
CA PRO A 487 5.99 -26.55 -36.56
C PRO A 487 5.61 -25.23 -35.88
N SER A 488 4.70 -25.26 -34.91
CA SER A 488 4.20 -24.09 -34.17
C SER A 488 5.15 -23.59 -33.07
N SER A 489 6.12 -24.39 -32.63
CA SER A 489 7.12 -23.99 -31.61
C SER A 489 6.54 -23.64 -30.24
N ASP A 490 5.43 -24.27 -29.88
CA ASP A 490 4.68 -24.05 -28.65
C ASP A 490 4.62 -25.28 -27.74
N ASN A 491 5.28 -26.38 -28.10
CA ASN A 491 5.43 -27.56 -27.27
C ASN A 491 6.00 -27.25 -25.87
N TYR A 492 5.32 -27.71 -24.83
CA TYR A 492 5.77 -27.65 -23.44
C TYR A 492 6.72 -28.79 -23.07
N ALA A 493 7.71 -28.49 -22.23
CA ALA A 493 8.47 -29.52 -21.53
C ALA A 493 8.73 -29.12 -20.07
N HIS A 494 8.38 -30.02 -19.15
CA HIS A 494 8.69 -29.82 -17.74
C HIS A 494 10.21 -29.94 -17.49
N PHE A 495 10.78 -29.08 -16.66
CA PHE A 495 12.24 -28.98 -16.45
C PHE A 495 12.90 -30.28 -15.94
N ARG A 496 12.12 -31.17 -15.33
CA ARG A 496 12.61 -32.49 -14.86
C ARG A 496 12.68 -33.53 -15.97
N ASP A 497 11.85 -33.40 -16.99
CA ASP A 497 11.77 -34.35 -18.11
C ASP A 497 12.92 -34.11 -19.11
N VAL A 498 13.50 -32.90 -19.10
CA VAL A 498 14.64 -32.53 -19.94
C VAL A 498 15.94 -33.01 -19.29
N ASN A 499 16.59 -34.04 -19.84
CA ASN A 499 17.87 -34.52 -19.32
C ASN A 499 19.04 -33.64 -19.79
N SER A 500 19.34 -32.57 -19.05
CA SER A 500 20.47 -31.67 -19.31
C SER A 500 21.20 -31.27 -18.03
N PRO A 501 22.54 -31.19 -18.01
CA PRO A 501 23.27 -30.61 -16.88
C PRO A 501 23.16 -29.08 -16.81
N ASN A 502 22.60 -28.43 -17.85
CA ASN A 502 22.37 -26.98 -17.87
C ASN A 502 20.92 -26.66 -17.45
N ILE A 503 20.76 -25.84 -16.41
CA ILE A 503 19.45 -25.43 -15.89
C ILE A 503 18.67 -24.59 -16.91
N LEU A 504 19.31 -23.68 -17.66
CA LEU A 504 18.62 -22.86 -18.67
C LEU A 504 18.01 -23.73 -19.78
N GLU A 505 18.73 -24.77 -20.21
CA GLU A 505 18.24 -25.71 -21.22
C GLU A 505 17.02 -26.50 -20.73
N ARG A 506 16.92 -26.79 -19.43
CA ARG A 506 15.75 -27.44 -18.85
C ARG A 506 14.51 -26.55 -18.89
N TYR A 507 14.68 -25.24 -18.76
CA TYR A 507 13.58 -24.27 -18.81
C TYR A 507 13.26 -23.77 -20.23
N ARG A 508 14.02 -24.18 -21.24
CA ARG A 508 13.93 -23.72 -22.63
C ARG A 508 12.54 -23.83 -23.26
N ARG A 509 11.73 -24.81 -22.85
CA ARG A 509 10.35 -25.06 -23.32
C ARG A 509 9.31 -25.04 -22.19
N PHE A 510 9.68 -24.55 -21.00
CA PHE A 510 8.80 -24.58 -19.84
C PHE A 510 7.58 -23.64 -19.96
N SER A 511 7.67 -22.63 -20.82
CA SER A 511 6.58 -21.68 -21.08
C SER A 511 5.78 -22.01 -22.36
N GLY A 512 5.94 -23.23 -22.90
CA GLY A 512 5.11 -23.73 -24.00
C GLY A 512 3.65 -23.89 -23.60
N LEU A 513 2.77 -23.94 -24.59
CA LEU A 513 1.33 -24.04 -24.43
C LEU A 513 0.84 -25.47 -24.68
N GLU A 514 1.22 -26.12 -25.79
CA GLU A 514 0.81 -27.52 -26.07
C GLU A 514 1.36 -28.47 -24.99
N GLY A 515 0.45 -29.12 -24.25
CA GLY A 515 0.77 -30.12 -23.24
C GLY A 515 1.24 -29.55 -21.91
N ASN A 516 0.95 -28.28 -21.61
CA ASN A 516 1.37 -27.63 -20.35
C ASN A 516 0.46 -27.93 -19.15
N SER A 517 -0.69 -28.56 -19.42
CA SER A 517 -1.72 -28.89 -18.46
C SER A 517 -1.98 -30.40 -18.37
N PRO A 518 -0.98 -31.30 -18.27
CA PRO A 518 -1.22 -32.74 -18.19
C PRO A 518 -1.95 -33.12 -16.90
N ILE A 519 -2.72 -34.20 -16.96
CA ILE A 519 -3.41 -34.74 -15.78
C ILE A 519 -2.41 -35.55 -14.94
N PRO A 520 -2.26 -35.26 -13.64
CA PRO A 520 -1.37 -36.01 -12.77
C PRO A 520 -1.74 -37.50 -12.73
N GLN A 521 -0.77 -38.38 -13.00
CA GLN A 521 -1.00 -39.83 -12.99
C GLN A 521 -0.63 -40.44 -11.64
N GLN A 522 -1.32 -41.52 -11.25
CA GLN A 522 -1.04 -42.22 -10.00
C GLN A 522 0.35 -42.87 -10.06
N GLY A 523 1.24 -42.49 -9.13
CA GLY A 523 2.62 -42.99 -9.06
C GLY A 523 3.66 -42.10 -9.73
N GLU A 524 3.28 -40.94 -10.27
CA GLU A 524 4.26 -39.95 -10.74
C GLU A 524 5.09 -39.37 -9.59
N PRO A 525 6.42 -39.28 -9.75
CA PRO A 525 7.30 -38.76 -8.69
C PRO A 525 7.16 -37.24 -8.47
N TYR A 526 6.55 -36.51 -9.41
CA TYR A 526 6.31 -35.07 -9.37
C TYR A 526 5.15 -34.69 -10.30
N THR A 527 4.56 -33.51 -10.08
CA THR A 527 3.59 -32.94 -11.02
C THR A 527 4.32 -32.38 -12.24
N ARG A 528 3.86 -32.75 -13.44
CA ARG A 528 4.34 -32.18 -14.71
C ARG A 528 3.54 -30.95 -15.13
N GLN A 529 2.45 -30.66 -14.42
CA GLN A 529 1.50 -29.61 -14.72
C GLN A 529 2.07 -28.22 -14.43
N ALA A 530 2.14 -27.35 -15.44
CA ALA A 530 2.45 -25.93 -15.29
C ALA A 530 1.21 -25.11 -14.93
N SER A 531 0.07 -25.42 -15.55
CA SER A 531 -1.24 -24.80 -15.31
C SER A 531 -2.34 -25.86 -15.18
N ALA A 532 -3.35 -25.59 -14.36
CA ALA A 532 -4.59 -26.38 -14.36
C ALA A 532 -5.69 -25.75 -15.21
N LEU A 533 -5.49 -24.51 -15.64
CA LEU A 533 -6.41 -23.75 -16.47
C LEU A 533 -6.02 -23.89 -17.95
N PRO A 534 -7.00 -24.05 -18.86
CA PRO A 534 -6.78 -24.00 -20.30
C PRO A 534 -6.19 -22.67 -20.76
N ASP A 535 -5.39 -22.70 -21.81
CA ASP A 535 -4.90 -21.49 -22.45
C ASP A 535 -5.98 -20.85 -23.33
N VAL A 536 -6.07 -19.52 -23.23
CA VAL A 536 -7.10 -18.69 -23.87
C VAL A 536 -6.52 -17.32 -24.20
N GLU A 537 -7.02 -16.71 -25.28
CA GLU A 537 -6.74 -15.31 -25.65
C GLU A 537 -7.65 -14.29 -24.94
N ASP A 538 -8.42 -14.73 -23.95
CA ASP A 538 -9.19 -13.85 -23.04
C ASP A 538 -8.44 -13.82 -21.70
N ILE A 539 -7.44 -12.95 -21.61
CA ILE A 539 -6.51 -12.89 -20.48
C ILE A 539 -7.18 -12.26 -19.27
N ASN A 540 -8.03 -11.24 -19.46
CA ASN A 540 -8.74 -10.58 -18.37
C ASN A 540 -9.94 -11.39 -17.82
N LEU A 541 -10.43 -12.38 -18.57
CA LEU A 541 -11.56 -13.26 -18.27
C LEU A 541 -12.92 -12.54 -18.30
N ASP A 542 -13.09 -11.57 -19.20
CA ASP A 542 -14.34 -10.83 -19.37
C ASP A 542 -15.33 -11.48 -20.36
N GLY A 543 -14.91 -12.57 -21.02
CA GLY A 543 -15.72 -13.32 -21.97
C GLY A 543 -15.63 -12.81 -23.40
N THR A 544 -14.79 -11.81 -23.68
CA THR A 544 -14.57 -11.22 -25.00
C THR A 544 -13.08 -11.26 -25.39
N LEU A 545 -12.77 -10.81 -26.61
CA LEU A 545 -11.39 -10.66 -27.10
C LEU A 545 -11.11 -9.18 -27.27
N ASN A 546 -10.15 -8.63 -26.53
CA ASN A 546 -9.72 -7.25 -26.72
C ASN A 546 -8.69 -7.16 -27.87
N THR A 547 -8.98 -6.38 -28.91
CA THR A 547 -8.05 -6.13 -30.02
C THR A 547 -7.48 -4.70 -30.03
N ARG A 548 -7.83 -3.90 -29.02
CA ARG A 548 -7.43 -2.50 -28.94
C ARG A 548 -6.03 -2.35 -28.35
N GLU A 549 -5.22 -1.51 -28.99
CA GLU A 549 -3.90 -1.10 -28.50
C GLU A 549 -3.94 0.38 -28.12
N ALA A 550 -4.05 0.67 -26.83
CA ALA A 550 -4.00 2.02 -26.27
C ALA A 550 -3.30 1.99 -24.91
N PHE A 551 -2.02 2.37 -24.87
CA PHE A 551 -1.14 2.14 -23.70
C PHE A 551 -0.01 3.17 -23.61
N PHE A 552 0.58 3.28 -22.42
CA PHE A 552 1.83 4.00 -22.21
C PHE A 552 3.01 3.04 -22.35
N SER A 553 3.99 3.40 -23.17
CA SER A 553 5.22 2.63 -23.38
C SER A 553 6.40 3.24 -22.63
N TYR A 554 7.19 2.39 -21.98
CA TYR A 554 8.41 2.72 -21.25
C TYR A 554 9.55 1.88 -21.79
N ARG A 555 10.62 2.54 -22.24
CA ARG A 555 11.82 1.89 -22.78
C ARG A 555 12.94 1.91 -21.73
N VAL A 556 13.49 0.74 -21.43
CA VAL A 556 14.69 0.54 -20.62
C VAL A 556 15.82 0.04 -21.52
N SER A 557 16.89 0.82 -21.64
CA SER A 557 18.07 0.42 -22.41
C SER A 557 18.90 -0.59 -21.60
N LEU A 558 19.09 -1.79 -22.10
CA LEU A 558 19.95 -2.80 -21.48
C LEU A 558 21.25 -2.90 -22.26
N ARG A 559 21.98 -1.78 -22.38
CA ARG A 559 23.32 -1.73 -22.99
C ARG A 559 24.33 -1.40 -21.90
N PRO A 560 25.52 -2.05 -21.85
CA PRO A 560 26.47 -1.85 -20.75
C PRO A 560 26.81 -0.38 -20.43
N GLN A 561 26.89 0.48 -21.45
CA GLN A 561 27.17 1.91 -21.27
C GLN A 561 26.04 2.71 -20.59
N ASP A 562 24.80 2.23 -20.68
CA ASP A 562 23.61 2.89 -20.11
C ASP A 562 23.31 2.42 -18.68
N LEU A 563 23.97 1.36 -18.21
CA LEU A 563 23.81 0.80 -16.88
C LEU A 563 24.62 1.58 -15.82
N GLN A 564 24.24 2.84 -15.62
CA GLN A 564 24.86 3.76 -14.67
C GLN A 564 23.82 4.41 -13.76
N VAL A 565 24.11 4.49 -12.46
CA VAL A 565 23.23 5.17 -11.48
C VAL A 565 23.01 6.63 -11.90
N GLY A 566 21.76 7.08 -11.87
CA GLY A 566 21.34 8.41 -12.31
C GLY A 566 20.97 8.50 -13.81
N ARG A 567 21.13 7.41 -14.57
CA ARG A 567 20.70 7.30 -15.97
C ARG A 567 19.77 6.10 -16.13
N ASN A 568 18.98 6.10 -17.21
CA ASN A 568 18.18 4.94 -17.62
C ASN A 568 17.30 4.37 -16.48
N PHE A 569 16.73 5.26 -15.65
CA PHE A 569 15.89 4.92 -14.49
C PHE A 569 16.59 4.15 -13.36
N ILE A 570 17.92 4.05 -13.36
CA ILE A 570 18.67 3.37 -12.29
C ILE A 570 18.89 4.34 -11.12
N VAL A 571 18.33 4.00 -9.96
CA VAL A 571 18.44 4.81 -8.74
C VAL A 571 19.49 4.30 -7.77
N ASP A 572 19.84 3.02 -7.85
CA ASP A 572 20.89 2.42 -7.02
C ASP A 572 21.55 1.24 -7.74
N ARG A 573 22.76 0.89 -7.30
CA ARG A 573 23.44 -0.35 -7.70
C ARG A 573 24.14 -0.95 -6.51
N ARG A 574 24.20 -2.28 -6.50
CA ARG A 574 24.91 -3.02 -5.47
C ARG A 574 25.87 -4.01 -6.09
N GLU A 575 27.08 -4.04 -5.57
CA GLU A 575 28.09 -5.00 -5.97
C GLU A 575 28.58 -5.79 -4.76
N LEU A 576 28.69 -7.10 -4.93
CA LEU A 576 29.09 -8.01 -3.87
C LEU A 576 29.82 -9.22 -4.41
N ASP A 577 30.62 -9.82 -3.55
CA ASP A 577 31.39 -11.03 -3.82
C ASP A 577 30.67 -12.23 -3.20
N ILE A 578 30.16 -13.13 -4.05
CA ILE A 578 29.35 -14.28 -3.63
C ILE A 578 30.21 -15.53 -3.63
N LYS A 579 30.17 -16.29 -2.52
CA LYS A 579 30.80 -17.60 -2.46
C LYS A 579 29.89 -18.65 -3.07
N THR A 580 30.36 -19.34 -4.10
CA THR A 580 29.60 -20.39 -4.78
C THR A 580 29.84 -21.77 -4.14
N PRO A 581 29.00 -22.78 -4.41
CA PRO A 581 29.14 -24.13 -3.84
C PRO A 581 30.52 -24.76 -4.04
N ASN A 582 31.18 -24.53 -5.18
CA ASN A 582 32.55 -25.03 -5.43
C ASN A 582 33.66 -24.29 -4.63
N GLY A 583 33.32 -23.29 -3.82
CA GLY A 583 34.25 -22.50 -3.02
C GLY A 583 34.85 -21.27 -3.72
N ASN A 584 34.56 -21.07 -5.01
CA ASN A 584 34.98 -19.88 -5.76
C ASN A 584 34.18 -18.64 -5.34
N THR A 585 34.65 -17.48 -5.77
CA THR A 585 33.99 -16.20 -5.51
C THR A 585 33.58 -15.56 -6.83
N LEU A 586 32.31 -15.18 -6.94
CA LEU A 586 31.74 -14.48 -8.09
C LEU A 586 31.40 -13.04 -7.73
N ARG A 587 31.95 -12.09 -8.49
CA ARG A 587 31.50 -10.70 -8.44
C ARG A 587 30.10 -10.64 -9.06
N THR A 588 29.10 -10.26 -8.27
CA THR A 588 27.72 -10.06 -8.73
C THR A 588 27.35 -8.59 -8.60
N ARG A 589 26.56 -8.09 -9.54
CA ARG A 589 25.97 -6.75 -9.48
C ARG A 589 24.46 -6.81 -9.67
N TRP A 590 23.75 -5.99 -8.89
CA TRP A 590 22.31 -5.76 -8.98
C TRP A 590 22.03 -4.28 -9.19
N TYR A 591 21.05 -3.96 -10.04
CA TYR A 591 20.58 -2.59 -10.29
C TYR A 591 19.15 -2.44 -9.81
N LEU A 592 18.87 -1.33 -9.12
CA LEU A 592 17.51 -0.92 -8.78
C LEU A 592 17.01 0.05 -9.84
N PHE A 593 16.05 -0.38 -10.63
CA PHE A 593 15.32 0.45 -11.58
C PHE A 593 14.04 0.98 -10.93
N ARG A 594 13.78 2.27 -11.13
CA ARG A 594 12.53 2.93 -10.73
C ARG A 594 12.05 3.82 -11.87
N ILE A 595 11.01 3.38 -12.58
CA ILE A 595 10.47 4.04 -13.76
C ILE A 595 9.20 4.79 -13.37
N PRO A 596 9.18 6.13 -13.38
CA PRO A 596 7.98 6.90 -13.10
C PRO A 596 6.92 6.71 -14.19
N LEU A 597 5.68 6.43 -13.81
CA LEU A 597 4.56 6.25 -14.75
C LEU A 597 4.29 7.53 -15.57
N SER A 598 4.55 8.70 -14.99
CA SER A 598 4.43 10.00 -15.69
C SER A 598 5.36 10.16 -16.90
N ARG A 599 6.39 9.30 -17.06
CA ARG A 599 7.35 9.34 -18.18
C ARG A 599 6.96 8.45 -19.36
N GLY A 600 5.80 7.81 -19.31
CA GLY A 600 5.30 6.93 -20.36
C GLY A 600 5.01 7.68 -21.65
N THR A 601 5.36 7.08 -22.80
CA THR A 601 4.98 7.61 -24.12
C THR A 601 3.63 7.03 -24.52
N PRO A 602 2.58 7.84 -24.72
CA PRO A 602 1.27 7.32 -25.12
C PRO A 602 1.32 6.75 -26.55
N VAL A 603 0.69 5.60 -26.74
CA VAL A 603 0.48 4.92 -28.03
C VAL A 603 -1.02 4.66 -28.14
N GLY A 604 -1.60 4.94 -29.32
CA GLY A 604 -3.05 4.87 -29.52
C GLY A 604 -3.76 6.11 -28.94
N ASP A 605 -4.96 5.92 -28.40
CA ASP A 605 -5.85 6.99 -27.92
C ASP A 605 -5.98 7.06 -26.39
N ILE A 606 -4.99 6.55 -25.65
CA ILE A 606 -4.93 6.63 -24.19
C ILE A 606 -4.60 8.06 -23.73
N GLN A 607 -5.27 8.53 -22.66
CA GLN A 607 -5.10 9.88 -22.12
C GLN A 607 -4.61 9.90 -20.67
N ASP A 608 -5.04 8.94 -19.86
CA ASP A 608 -4.79 8.92 -18.42
C ASP A 608 -4.62 7.49 -17.90
N PHE A 609 -4.39 7.35 -16.60
CA PHE A 609 -4.13 6.07 -15.94
C PHE A 609 -5.37 5.49 -15.24
N LYS A 610 -6.58 5.92 -15.63
CA LYS A 610 -7.83 5.50 -14.95
C LYS A 610 -8.32 4.11 -15.34
N ALA A 611 -7.83 3.55 -16.44
CA ALA A 611 -8.22 2.24 -16.95
C ALA A 611 -7.02 1.48 -17.55
N ILE A 612 -6.21 0.89 -16.67
CA ILE A 612 -5.06 0.06 -17.02
C ILE A 612 -5.38 -1.40 -16.75
N ASP A 613 -5.77 -2.13 -17.80
CA ASP A 613 -6.18 -3.53 -17.68
C ASP A 613 -5.03 -4.52 -17.88
N PHE A 614 -4.02 -4.16 -18.65
CA PHE A 614 -2.92 -5.06 -19.02
C PHE A 614 -1.53 -4.43 -18.87
N ILE A 615 -0.57 -5.31 -18.64
CA ILE A 615 0.86 -5.01 -18.64
C ILE A 615 1.54 -5.98 -19.61
N ARG A 616 2.29 -5.47 -20.61
CA ARG A 616 3.13 -6.26 -21.53
C ARG A 616 4.60 -5.92 -21.34
N LEU A 617 5.42 -6.94 -21.18
CA LEU A 617 6.88 -6.86 -21.25
C LEU A 617 7.34 -7.44 -22.57
N TYR A 618 8.27 -6.77 -23.25
CA TYR A 618 8.92 -7.38 -24.41
C TYR A 618 10.36 -6.92 -24.57
N LEU A 619 11.15 -7.79 -25.20
CA LEU A 619 12.58 -7.63 -25.44
C LEU A 619 12.81 -7.53 -26.94
N THR A 620 13.72 -6.65 -27.37
CA THR A 620 14.14 -6.53 -28.77
C THR A 620 15.54 -5.90 -28.85
N GLY A 621 16.17 -5.93 -30.03
CA GLY A 621 17.48 -5.30 -30.25
C GLY A 621 18.69 -6.13 -29.82
N PHE A 622 18.50 -7.33 -29.27
CA PHE A 622 19.60 -8.21 -28.85
C PHE A 622 20.13 -9.04 -30.03
N ASP A 623 21.44 -9.30 -30.04
CA ASP A 623 22.11 -10.13 -31.05
C ASP A 623 22.50 -11.53 -30.54
N ARG A 624 22.37 -11.77 -29.23
CA ARG A 624 22.76 -12.98 -28.50
C ARG A 624 21.79 -13.25 -27.35
N ASP A 625 21.85 -14.45 -26.81
CA ASP A 625 20.97 -14.89 -25.72
C ASP A 625 21.23 -14.08 -24.45
N VAL A 626 20.17 -13.79 -23.71
CA VAL A 626 20.24 -12.99 -22.49
C VAL A 626 19.28 -13.54 -21.44
N VAL A 627 19.72 -13.54 -20.18
CA VAL A 627 18.89 -13.88 -19.02
C VAL A 627 18.68 -12.63 -18.17
N LEU A 628 17.44 -12.19 -18.02
CA LEU A 628 17.08 -11.13 -17.09
C LEU A 628 16.52 -11.75 -15.82
N ARG A 629 17.23 -11.59 -14.69
CA ARG A 629 16.82 -12.13 -13.39
C ARG A 629 16.32 -11.00 -12.51
N PHE A 630 15.01 -10.97 -12.28
CA PHE A 630 14.37 -10.00 -11.42
C PHE A 630 14.30 -10.56 -10.00
N GLY A 631 15.03 -9.96 -9.07
CA GLY A 631 14.93 -10.29 -7.63
C GLY A 631 13.65 -9.75 -7.00
N LYS A 632 13.02 -8.78 -7.67
CA LYS A 632 11.77 -8.11 -7.32
C LYS A 632 11.27 -7.37 -8.56
N LEU A 633 9.98 -7.36 -8.82
CA LEU A 633 9.35 -6.57 -9.89
C LEU A 633 7.91 -6.22 -9.47
N GLU A 634 7.61 -4.95 -9.34
CA GLU A 634 6.32 -4.49 -8.81
C GLU A 634 5.91 -3.10 -9.32
N LEU A 635 4.62 -2.81 -9.19
CA LEU A 635 4.12 -1.43 -9.21
C LEU A 635 4.08 -0.90 -7.79
N VAL A 636 4.64 0.28 -7.57
CA VAL A 636 4.73 0.94 -6.26
C VAL A 636 3.78 2.12 -6.21
N ALA A 637 2.90 2.11 -5.22
CA ALA A 637 2.05 3.20 -4.82
C ALA A 637 2.48 3.77 -3.46
N THR A 638 2.30 5.08 -3.31
CA THR A 638 2.57 5.79 -2.05
C THR A 638 1.25 6.22 -1.40
N THR A 639 1.18 6.21 -0.08
CA THR A 639 -0.01 6.71 0.64
C THR A 639 -0.08 8.24 0.71
N TRP A 640 1.06 8.92 0.50
CA TRP A 640 1.16 10.37 0.41
C TRP A 640 1.13 10.81 -1.05
N ARG A 641 0.17 11.67 -1.39
CA ARG A 641 -0.06 12.12 -2.77
C ARG A 641 0.63 13.44 -3.04
N ARG A 642 1.14 13.63 -4.26
CA ARG A 642 1.69 14.93 -4.71
C ARG A 642 0.59 16.01 -4.70
N ALA A 643 0.89 17.13 -4.06
CA ALA A 643 0.02 18.30 -4.06
C ALA A 643 0.11 19.00 -5.42
N GLN A 644 -1.02 19.12 -6.11
CA GLN A 644 -1.12 19.74 -7.44
C GLN A 644 -1.64 21.18 -7.32
N ILE A 645 -1.00 21.96 -6.46
CA ILE A 645 -1.29 23.37 -6.23
C ILE A 645 -0.02 24.19 -6.32
N ASN A 646 -0.17 25.49 -6.55
CA ASN A 646 0.96 26.41 -6.53
C ASN A 646 1.35 26.73 -5.08
N LEU A 647 2.58 26.39 -4.72
CA LEU A 647 3.16 26.59 -3.40
C LEU A 647 4.25 27.69 -3.43
N ASN A 648 4.26 28.51 -4.49
CA ASN A 648 5.17 29.63 -4.67
C ASN A 648 4.84 30.75 -3.68
N GLN A 649 5.87 31.30 -3.05
CA GLN A 649 5.74 32.35 -2.04
C GLN A 649 5.17 33.68 -2.58
N ARG A 650 5.26 33.94 -3.89
CA ARG A 650 4.81 35.20 -4.53
C ARG A 650 3.36 35.18 -4.96
N ASP A 651 2.83 34.03 -5.40
CA ASP A 651 1.45 33.90 -5.88
C ASP A 651 0.91 32.46 -5.74
N GLU A 652 0.21 32.17 -4.64
CA GLU A 652 -0.45 30.87 -4.42
C GLU A 652 -1.80 30.71 -5.15
N THR A 653 -2.27 31.72 -5.89
CA THR A 653 -3.66 31.76 -6.39
C THR A 653 -3.85 31.19 -7.79
N LEU A 654 -2.75 30.99 -8.53
CA LEU A 654 -2.76 30.41 -9.87
C LEU A 654 -2.38 28.94 -9.78
N LEU A 655 -3.24 28.02 -10.23
CA LEU A 655 -2.83 26.63 -10.47
C LEU A 655 -1.64 26.64 -11.45
N PRO A 656 -0.55 25.90 -11.19
CA PRO A 656 0.55 25.84 -12.14
C PRO A 656 0.03 25.17 -13.42
N ASP A 657 0.42 25.69 -14.58
CA ASP A 657 0.23 24.98 -15.85
C ASP A 657 1.25 23.84 -15.88
N PRO A 658 0.84 22.56 -15.72
CA PRO A 658 1.77 21.43 -15.65
C PRO A 658 2.54 21.25 -16.95
N SER A 659 2.05 21.80 -18.07
CA SER A 659 2.71 21.74 -19.38
C SER A 659 3.81 22.79 -19.56
N ALA A 660 3.89 23.78 -18.68
CA ALA A 660 4.85 24.89 -18.72
C ALA A 660 5.84 24.93 -17.54
N ASP A 661 5.66 24.08 -16.53
CA ASP A 661 6.55 24.00 -15.36
C ASP A 661 7.71 23.02 -15.61
N PRO A 662 8.97 23.50 -15.65
CA PRO A 662 10.11 22.64 -15.90
C PRO A 662 10.63 21.93 -14.63
N THR A 663 9.95 22.07 -13.49
CA THR A 663 10.31 21.44 -12.21
C THR A 663 9.95 19.95 -12.23
N LEU A 664 10.93 19.08 -12.00
CA LEU A 664 10.69 17.66 -11.77
C LEU A 664 10.45 17.42 -10.27
N PHE A 665 9.27 16.90 -9.92
CA PHE A 665 8.96 16.51 -8.55
C PHE A 665 8.45 15.07 -8.47
N GLU A 666 9.20 14.25 -7.74
CA GLU A 666 8.95 12.82 -7.57
C GLU A 666 8.94 12.47 -6.09
N THR A 667 8.09 11.52 -5.72
CA THR A 667 8.10 10.93 -4.38
C THR A 667 8.87 9.62 -4.41
N GLY A 668 9.25 9.11 -3.25
CA GLY A 668 9.89 7.81 -3.18
C GLY A 668 9.94 7.29 -1.77
N ILE A 669 10.57 6.14 -1.62
CA ILE A 669 10.76 5.50 -0.33
C ILE A 669 12.24 5.13 -0.20
N MET A 670 12.80 5.43 0.97
CA MET A 670 14.10 4.92 1.41
C MET A 670 13.88 4.05 2.63
N ASN A 671 14.48 2.86 2.65
CA ASN A 671 14.32 1.93 3.75
C ASN A 671 15.62 1.20 4.11
N ILE A 672 15.67 0.68 5.33
CA ILE A 672 16.89 0.04 5.84
C ILE A 672 17.21 -1.28 5.13
N GLU A 673 16.20 -2.01 4.67
CA GLU A 673 16.37 -3.31 4.01
C GLU A 673 16.93 -3.21 2.59
N GLU A 674 16.56 -2.17 1.84
CA GLU A 674 16.95 -1.97 0.44
C GLU A 674 18.07 -0.94 0.29
N ASN A 675 18.04 0.15 1.08
CA ASN A 675 18.90 1.32 0.88
C ASN A 675 19.95 1.51 2.00
N GLY A 676 20.08 0.56 2.92
CA GLY A 676 21.05 0.65 4.02
C GLY A 676 22.52 0.61 3.60
N SER A 677 22.81 0.31 2.33
CA SER A 677 24.17 0.31 1.75
C SER A 677 24.39 1.37 0.67
N ARG A 678 23.39 2.22 0.41
CA ARG A 678 23.45 3.30 -0.59
C ARG A 678 24.63 4.24 -0.29
N GLN A 679 25.27 4.75 -1.34
CA GLN A 679 26.36 5.71 -1.24
C GLN A 679 25.99 7.03 -1.93
N PRO A 680 26.52 8.18 -1.46
CA PRO A 680 27.36 8.37 -0.27
C PRO A 680 26.55 8.47 1.04
N PHE A 681 25.22 8.48 0.94
CA PHE A 681 24.30 8.59 2.07
C PHE A 681 23.47 7.30 2.20
N PRO A 682 23.84 6.37 3.10
CA PRO A 682 23.06 5.17 3.38
C PRO A 682 21.85 5.49 4.24
N TYR A 683 20.79 4.71 4.11
CA TYR A 683 19.67 4.78 5.03
C TYR A 683 20.04 4.16 6.38
N VAL A 684 20.01 4.95 7.45
CA VAL A 684 20.22 4.52 8.83
C VAL A 684 19.00 4.87 9.67
N LEU A 685 18.78 4.16 10.78
CA LEU A 685 17.67 4.47 11.68
C LEU A 685 17.86 5.88 12.28
N PRO A 686 16.79 6.69 12.41
CA PRO A 686 16.88 7.95 13.12
C PRO A 686 17.33 7.77 14.58
N PRO A 687 18.02 8.76 15.17
CA PRO A 687 18.50 8.67 16.55
C PRO A 687 17.36 8.32 17.54
N GLY A 688 17.56 7.28 18.34
CA GLY A 688 16.59 6.82 19.35
C GLY A 688 15.45 5.94 18.83
N ILE A 689 15.37 5.71 17.51
CA ILE A 689 14.38 4.83 16.90
C ILE A 689 14.93 3.40 16.79
N LEU A 690 14.06 2.43 17.06
CA LEU A 690 14.37 1.01 16.97
C LEU A 690 13.34 0.31 16.09
N ARG A 691 13.82 -0.63 15.28
CA ARG A 691 12.95 -1.51 14.49
C ARG A 691 12.02 -2.29 15.42
N GLN A 692 10.76 -2.39 15.03
CA GLN A 692 9.75 -3.13 15.79
C GLN A 692 9.80 -4.62 15.45
N PRO A 693 9.56 -5.52 16.42
CA PRO A 693 9.33 -6.93 16.11
C PRO A 693 8.01 -7.11 15.34
N ILE A 694 7.91 -8.10 14.48
CA ILE A 694 6.65 -8.44 13.78
C ILE A 694 5.64 -8.97 14.81
N PRO A 695 4.51 -8.27 15.07
CA PRO A 695 3.53 -8.71 16.06
C PRO A 695 2.93 -10.07 15.69
N GLY A 696 2.78 -10.97 16.66
CA GLY A 696 2.15 -12.28 16.46
C GLY A 696 2.99 -13.33 15.72
N SER A 697 4.22 -13.01 15.29
CA SER A 697 5.12 -14.00 14.69
C SER A 697 5.56 -15.05 15.72
N PRO A 698 5.48 -16.36 15.44
CA PRO A 698 6.01 -17.40 16.31
C PRO A 698 7.55 -17.43 16.33
N VAL A 699 8.19 -16.77 15.35
CA VAL A 699 9.65 -16.70 15.23
C VAL A 699 10.14 -15.43 15.92
N ALA A 700 10.79 -15.61 17.07
CA ALA A 700 11.43 -14.53 17.80
C ALA A 700 12.55 -13.88 16.97
N GLY A 701 12.62 -12.55 16.95
CA GLY A 701 13.69 -11.79 16.33
C GLY A 701 13.46 -11.34 14.88
N LEU A 702 12.30 -11.62 14.28
CA LEU A 702 11.93 -10.98 13.01
C LEU A 702 11.55 -9.52 13.27
N LEU A 703 12.22 -8.63 12.56
CA LEU A 703 12.03 -7.18 12.66
C LEU A 703 11.26 -6.69 11.44
N GLN A 704 10.32 -5.77 11.67
CA GLN A 704 9.69 -5.01 10.60
C GLN A 704 10.73 -4.16 9.88
N ASN A 705 10.44 -3.81 8.62
CA ASN A 705 11.25 -2.82 7.90
C ASN A 705 11.16 -1.46 8.63
N GLU A 706 12.09 -0.57 8.34
CA GLU A 706 12.02 0.83 8.74
C GLU A 706 12.15 1.68 7.48
N GLN A 707 11.19 2.57 7.22
CA GLN A 707 11.10 3.32 5.98
C GLN A 707 10.88 4.81 6.19
N SER A 708 11.14 5.61 5.15
CA SER A 708 10.93 7.05 5.13
C SER A 708 10.38 7.51 3.79
N LEU A 709 9.66 8.63 3.81
CA LEU A 709 9.16 9.30 2.62
C LEU A 709 10.27 10.16 2.01
N VAL A 710 10.47 10.04 0.71
CA VAL A 710 11.43 10.82 -0.07
C VAL A 710 10.71 11.88 -0.89
N LEU A 711 11.20 13.11 -0.86
CA LEU A 711 10.81 14.22 -1.71
C LEU A 711 12.00 14.59 -2.60
N ARG A 712 11.92 14.26 -3.90
CA ARG A 712 12.93 14.63 -4.89
C ARG A 712 12.42 15.78 -5.73
N ALA A 713 13.12 16.90 -5.69
CA ALA A 713 12.83 18.06 -6.53
C ALA A 713 14.06 18.42 -7.36
N CYS A 714 13.88 18.69 -8.64
CA CYS A 714 14.94 19.22 -9.49
C CYS A 714 14.41 20.29 -10.41
N ASN A 715 15.26 21.27 -10.71
CA ASN A 715 14.90 22.50 -11.40
C ASN A 715 13.82 23.29 -10.65
N LEU A 716 13.81 23.20 -9.31
CA LEU A 716 12.85 23.91 -8.47
C LEU A 716 13.18 25.40 -8.46
N ALA A 717 12.31 26.22 -9.06
CA ALA A 717 12.54 27.64 -9.26
C ALA A 717 12.67 28.42 -7.93
N ASP A 718 13.32 29.58 -7.99
CA ASP A 718 13.49 30.50 -6.86
C ASP A 718 12.13 30.93 -6.28
N GLY A 719 11.95 30.80 -4.96
CA GLY A 719 10.68 31.06 -4.25
C GLY A 719 9.59 30.00 -4.44
N ASP A 720 9.85 28.93 -5.19
CA ASP A 720 8.88 27.87 -5.49
C ASP A 720 9.00 26.66 -4.53
N GLY A 721 7.90 25.93 -4.36
CA GLY A 721 7.82 24.78 -3.47
C GLY A 721 7.03 23.62 -4.06
N ARG A 722 7.39 22.39 -3.69
CA ARG A 722 6.65 21.18 -4.04
C ARG A 722 6.44 20.34 -2.79
N GLY A 723 5.32 19.63 -2.71
CA GLY A 723 5.00 18.86 -1.53
C GLY A 723 4.03 17.74 -1.78
N VAL A 724 3.88 16.91 -0.76
CA VAL A 724 2.95 15.79 -0.72
C VAL A 724 2.01 15.97 0.46
N PHE A 725 0.80 15.47 0.34
CA PHE A 725 -0.20 15.55 1.39
C PHE A 725 -0.83 14.18 1.66
N ARG A 726 -1.31 14.05 2.89
CA ARG A 726 -2.18 12.97 3.30
C ARG A 726 -3.35 13.54 4.10
N THR A 727 -4.51 12.92 3.94
CA THR A 727 -5.72 13.31 4.66
C THR A 727 -5.87 12.51 5.94
N PHE A 728 -6.27 13.18 7.01
CA PHE A 728 -6.41 12.64 8.35
C PHE A 728 -7.73 13.10 8.99
N ASN A 729 -7.96 12.71 10.23
CA ASN A 729 -9.05 13.25 11.06
C ASN A 729 -8.62 13.25 12.52
N TYR A 730 -7.72 14.17 12.88
CA TYR A 730 -7.09 14.20 14.20
C TYR A 730 -7.35 15.49 14.97
N ASP A 731 -7.39 15.36 16.30
CA ASP A 731 -7.40 16.48 17.25
C ASP A 731 -6.01 16.60 17.90
N LEU A 732 -5.25 17.60 17.49
CA LEU A 732 -3.88 17.83 17.95
C LEU A 732 -3.80 18.73 19.19
N ARG A 733 -4.94 19.19 19.74
CA ARG A 733 -4.94 20.15 20.87
C ARG A 733 -4.40 19.57 22.17
N PHE A 734 -4.34 18.25 22.26
CA PHE A 734 -3.89 17.56 23.47
C PHE A 734 -2.39 17.40 23.54
N TYR A 735 -1.63 17.83 22.54
CA TYR A 735 -0.17 17.66 22.46
C TYR A 735 0.53 19.01 22.46
N GLU A 736 1.81 19.05 22.84
CA GLU A 736 2.60 20.29 22.81
C GLU A 736 3.39 20.43 21.50
N TYR A 737 3.90 19.31 20.96
CA TYR A 737 4.75 19.31 19.78
C TYR A 737 4.25 18.31 18.73
N LEU A 738 4.32 18.72 17.47
CA LEU A 738 4.43 17.82 16.33
C LEU A 738 5.90 17.73 15.94
N ARG A 739 6.41 16.52 15.72
CA ARG A 739 7.82 16.26 15.45
C ARG A 739 7.99 15.32 14.27
N LEU A 740 9.08 15.49 13.53
CA LEU A 740 9.52 14.55 12.50
C LEU A 740 11.03 14.67 12.32
N TRP A 741 11.65 13.61 11.81
CA TRP A 741 13.05 13.64 11.38
C TRP A 741 13.14 14.02 9.92
N ALA A 742 14.13 14.83 9.55
CA ALA A 742 14.42 15.14 8.17
C ALA A 742 15.92 14.98 7.83
N HIS A 743 16.15 14.40 6.65
CA HIS A 743 17.45 14.31 5.99
C HIS A 743 17.41 15.17 4.73
N ALA A 744 18.52 15.82 4.38
CA ALA A 744 18.61 16.62 3.15
C ALA A 744 19.97 16.42 2.48
N GLU A 745 19.94 16.11 1.19
CA GLU A 745 21.12 15.90 0.36
C GLU A 745 20.96 16.54 -1.03
N PRO A 746 22.07 16.94 -1.68
CA PRO A 746 22.03 17.33 -3.08
C PRO A 746 21.60 16.17 -3.97
N LEU A 747 20.73 16.43 -4.96
CA LEU A 747 20.28 15.37 -5.87
C LEU A 747 21.42 14.91 -6.79
N GLN A 748 21.84 13.66 -6.65
CA GLN A 748 22.95 13.09 -7.44
C GLN A 748 22.56 12.85 -8.89
N GLY A 749 23.53 13.01 -9.81
CA GLY A 749 23.31 12.74 -11.24
C GLY A 749 22.43 13.77 -11.96
N SER A 750 22.04 14.86 -11.29
CA SER A 750 21.26 15.95 -11.88
C SER A 750 22.03 16.65 -13.02
N PRO A 751 21.35 17.03 -14.12
CA PRO A 751 21.94 17.84 -15.19
C PRO A 751 22.19 19.30 -14.79
N ILE A 752 21.54 19.79 -13.71
CA ILE A 752 21.72 21.12 -13.13
C ILE A 752 22.61 20.96 -11.88
N PRO A 753 23.72 21.71 -11.74
CA PRO A 753 24.51 21.73 -10.51
C PRO A 753 23.61 22.09 -9.33
N PRO A 754 23.58 21.30 -8.25
CA PRO A 754 22.76 21.63 -7.09
C PRO A 754 23.33 22.89 -6.43
N ASN A 755 22.60 24.01 -6.52
CA ASN A 755 22.87 25.23 -5.75
C ASN A 755 22.45 25.03 -4.27
N VAL A 756 22.82 23.88 -3.70
CA VAL A 756 22.42 23.38 -2.38
C VAL A 756 23.70 22.89 -1.69
N ASN A 757 24.36 23.79 -0.97
CA ASN A 757 25.68 23.58 -0.38
C ASN A 757 25.76 24.04 1.09
N GLN A 758 24.80 24.82 1.57
CA GLN A 758 24.79 25.43 2.89
C GLN A 758 23.45 25.23 3.59
N THR A 759 23.45 25.36 4.92
CA THR A 759 22.22 25.34 5.71
C THR A 759 21.29 26.47 5.28
N GLY A 760 20.02 26.13 5.05
CA GLY A 760 19.00 27.08 4.63
C GLY A 760 18.95 27.34 3.13
N ASP A 761 19.82 26.70 2.32
CA ASP A 761 19.70 26.73 0.85
C ASP A 761 18.40 26.08 0.36
N VAL A 762 17.81 25.23 1.19
CA VAL A 762 16.52 24.55 1.02
C VAL A 762 15.77 24.59 2.37
N THR A 763 14.46 24.77 2.32
CA THR A 763 13.59 24.71 3.51
C THR A 763 12.61 23.55 3.40
N LEU A 764 12.30 22.93 4.54
CA LEU A 764 11.14 22.04 4.69
C LEU A 764 9.99 22.87 5.23
N PHE A 765 8.81 22.72 4.65
CA PHE A 765 7.59 23.31 5.20
C PHE A 765 6.52 22.26 5.45
N ILE A 766 5.79 22.44 6.55
CA ILE A 766 4.70 21.56 6.98
C ILE A 766 3.43 22.39 7.06
N ARG A 767 2.42 22.06 6.26
CA ARG A 767 1.07 22.64 6.39
C ARG A 767 0.17 21.73 7.20
N ILE A 768 -0.57 22.32 8.14
CA ILE A 768 -1.49 21.63 9.04
C ILE A 768 -2.82 22.38 9.03
N GLY A 769 -3.91 21.72 8.65
CA GLY A 769 -5.19 22.41 8.51
C GLY A 769 -6.39 21.54 8.22
N THR A 770 -7.52 22.20 7.97
CA THR A 770 -8.74 21.55 7.47
C THR A 770 -8.65 21.25 5.98
N ASP A 771 -7.74 21.93 5.29
CA ASP A 771 -7.25 21.69 3.94
C ASP A 771 -5.78 22.16 3.88
N TYR A 772 -5.11 22.04 2.73
CA TYR A 772 -3.72 22.45 2.55
C TYR A 772 -3.55 23.66 1.60
N SER A 773 -4.65 24.31 1.18
CA SER A 773 -4.66 25.38 0.17
C SER A 773 -5.24 26.72 0.66
N ASP A 774 -6.30 26.71 1.48
CA ASP A 774 -7.05 27.89 1.92
C ASP A 774 -7.05 28.08 3.45
N ASN A 775 -7.05 26.98 4.22
CA ASN A 775 -7.21 26.98 5.68
C ASN A 775 -6.14 26.11 6.32
N TYR A 776 -4.94 26.67 6.42
CA TYR A 776 -3.77 25.97 6.96
C TYR A 776 -2.90 26.89 7.82
N TYR A 777 -2.20 26.27 8.76
CA TYR A 777 -0.96 26.80 9.32
C TYR A 777 0.21 26.24 8.52
N GLU A 778 1.26 27.01 8.29
CA GLU A 778 2.51 26.53 7.68
C GLU A 778 3.67 26.79 8.65
N TYR A 779 4.53 25.80 8.84
CA TYR A 779 5.76 25.91 9.62
C TYR A 779 6.94 25.61 8.70
N GLU A 780 7.81 26.58 8.47
CA GLU A 780 8.93 26.51 7.52
C GLU A 780 10.27 26.57 8.26
N VAL A 781 11.13 25.57 8.01
CA VAL A 781 12.40 25.33 8.69
C VAL A 781 13.54 25.21 7.67
N PRO A 782 14.64 25.97 7.81
CA PRO A 782 15.84 25.80 6.99
C PRO A 782 16.53 24.47 7.30
N LEU A 783 16.84 23.68 6.27
CA LEU A 783 17.46 22.37 6.46
C LEU A 783 18.99 22.48 6.49
N VAL A 784 19.58 21.65 7.35
CA VAL A 784 21.00 21.33 7.37
C VAL A 784 21.24 20.15 6.45
N LEU A 785 22.23 20.27 5.55
CA LEU A 785 22.62 19.20 4.64
C LEU A 785 23.52 18.19 5.33
N SER A 786 23.31 16.92 5.02
CA SER A 786 24.18 15.85 5.53
C SER A 786 25.55 15.87 4.86
N GLN A 787 26.60 15.59 5.64
CA GLN A 787 27.97 15.59 5.13
C GLN A 787 28.33 14.21 4.55
N PRO A 788 28.85 14.12 3.32
CA PRO A 788 29.21 12.85 2.71
C PRO A 788 30.37 12.18 3.47
N GLY A 789 30.33 10.86 3.60
CA GLY A 789 31.36 10.06 4.30
C GLY A 789 31.20 10.01 5.82
N ASN A 790 30.33 10.83 6.43
CA ASN A 790 29.94 10.70 7.83
C ASN A 790 28.64 9.89 7.95
N LEU A 791 28.75 8.63 8.37
CA LEU A 791 27.62 7.67 8.36
C LEU A 791 26.86 7.62 9.71
N THR A 792 27.10 8.56 10.62
CA THR A 792 26.41 8.56 11.91
C THR A 792 24.94 8.94 11.75
N PRO A 793 24.02 8.34 12.54
CA PRO A 793 22.60 8.72 12.55
C PRO A 793 22.38 10.22 12.73
N GLU A 794 23.21 10.90 13.54
CA GLU A 794 23.11 12.34 13.81
C GLU A 794 23.51 13.20 12.60
N ASN A 795 24.33 12.68 11.67
CA ASN A 795 24.67 13.39 10.44
C ASN A 795 23.63 13.16 9.35
N ILE A 796 23.14 11.93 9.20
CA ILE A 796 22.09 11.62 8.21
C ILE A 796 20.78 12.31 8.62
N TRP A 797 20.36 12.15 9.86
CA TRP A 797 19.16 12.78 10.42
C TRP A 797 19.51 14.04 11.20
N ALA A 798 20.23 14.97 10.56
CA ALA A 798 20.70 16.22 11.18
C ALA A 798 19.55 17.17 11.58
N ASN A 799 18.35 16.99 11.02
CA ASN A 799 17.21 17.88 11.25
C ASN A 799 16.14 17.18 12.11
N ASP A 800 16.11 17.51 13.40
CA ASP A 800 15.02 17.17 14.32
C ASP A 800 13.98 18.31 14.30
N ILE A 801 12.96 18.16 13.47
CA ILE A 801 11.96 19.21 13.28
C ILE A 801 10.96 19.14 14.44
N GLN A 802 10.86 20.24 15.20
CA GLN A 802 9.96 20.35 16.35
C GLN A 802 9.01 21.53 16.16
N VAL A 803 7.77 21.24 15.76
CA VAL A 803 6.70 22.22 15.61
C VAL A 803 5.98 22.36 16.94
N ARG A 804 6.23 23.43 17.68
CA ARG A 804 5.45 23.76 18.87
C ARG A 804 4.06 24.22 18.45
N LEU A 805 3.02 23.48 18.82
CA LEU A 805 1.65 23.74 18.38
C LEU A 805 1.10 25.08 18.89
N GLU A 806 1.65 25.60 19.98
CA GLU A 806 1.32 26.94 20.48
C GLU A 806 1.80 28.07 19.56
N ASP A 807 2.89 27.88 18.81
CA ASP A 807 3.39 28.88 17.87
C ASP A 807 2.40 29.08 16.69
N LEU A 808 1.69 28.01 16.32
CA LEU A 808 0.62 28.06 15.31
C LEU A 808 -0.57 28.90 15.79
N ASN A 809 -0.93 28.79 17.09
CA ASN A 809 -1.95 29.63 17.68
C ASN A 809 -1.48 31.09 17.79
N LEU A 810 -0.20 31.32 18.13
CA LEU A 810 0.38 32.64 18.23
C LEU A 810 0.29 33.41 16.90
N VAL A 811 0.69 32.80 15.78
CA VAL A 811 0.63 33.50 14.48
C VAL A 811 -0.81 33.91 14.11
N LYS A 812 -1.80 33.10 14.47
CA LYS A 812 -3.22 33.42 14.25
C LYS A 812 -3.68 34.62 15.10
N VAL A 813 -3.28 34.66 16.36
CA VAL A 813 -3.54 35.80 17.25
C VAL A 813 -2.89 37.07 16.72
N LEU A 814 -1.63 37.01 16.29
CA LEU A 814 -0.90 38.14 15.72
C LEU A 814 -1.57 38.64 14.43
N ARG A 815 -1.99 37.73 13.55
CA ARG A 815 -2.77 38.05 12.34
C ARG A 815 -4.08 38.76 12.71
N ASP A 816 -4.83 38.24 13.68
CA ASP A 816 -6.11 38.82 14.09
C ASP A 816 -5.94 40.20 14.75
N GLN A 817 -4.83 40.44 15.48
CA GLN A 817 -4.45 41.77 15.97
C GLN A 817 -4.09 42.72 14.82
N ALA A 818 -3.31 42.25 13.83
CA ALA A 818 -2.97 43.04 12.66
C ALA A 818 -4.23 43.46 11.85
N ARG A 819 -5.24 42.59 11.78
CA ARG A 819 -6.54 42.88 11.15
C ARG A 819 -7.34 43.99 11.83
N GLN A 820 -7.08 44.29 13.10
CA GLN A 820 -7.71 45.42 13.79
C GLN A 820 -7.11 46.77 13.35
N THR A 821 -5.88 46.77 12.81
CA THR A 821 -5.14 47.98 12.46
C THR A 821 -4.92 48.16 10.95
N ARG A 822 -5.06 47.10 10.16
CA ARG A 822 -4.87 47.09 8.69
C ARG A 822 -5.93 46.22 8.03
N ASN A 823 -6.32 46.56 6.79
CA ASN A 823 -7.21 45.72 5.99
C ASN A 823 -6.45 44.49 5.48
N PHE A 824 -6.49 43.40 6.26
CA PHE A 824 -5.84 42.13 5.93
C PHE A 824 -6.90 41.03 5.71
N PRO A 825 -7.15 40.58 4.47
CA PRO A 825 -8.13 39.54 4.17
C PRO A 825 -7.65 38.16 4.62
N LEU A 826 -8.58 37.30 5.03
CA LEU A 826 -8.26 35.93 5.49
C LEU A 826 -7.69 35.04 4.38
N SER A 827 -7.91 35.39 3.11
CA SER A 827 -7.35 34.69 1.95
C SER A 827 -5.86 34.96 1.73
N GLN A 828 -5.29 35.96 2.39
CA GLN A 828 -3.84 36.25 2.33
C GLN A 828 -3.08 35.52 3.44
N VAL A 829 -1.87 35.09 3.11
CA VAL A 829 -0.95 34.43 4.04
C VAL A 829 -0.34 35.48 4.96
N TYR A 830 -0.47 35.31 6.27
CA TYR A 830 0.22 36.11 7.27
C TYR A 830 1.40 35.32 7.82
N THR A 831 2.62 35.84 7.70
CA THR A 831 3.86 35.19 8.17
C THR A 831 4.44 35.92 9.38
N TYR A 832 4.93 35.16 10.35
CA TYR A 832 5.69 35.62 11.51
C TYR A 832 7.00 34.82 11.60
N THR A 833 8.12 35.50 11.91
CA THR A 833 9.41 34.83 12.12
C THR A 833 9.65 34.69 13.62
N LEU A 834 9.82 33.45 14.07
CA LEU A 834 10.12 33.13 15.47
C LEU A 834 11.54 33.59 15.85
N PRO A 835 11.83 33.77 17.15
CA PRO A 835 13.20 34.04 17.61
C PRO A 835 14.24 32.98 17.21
N SER A 836 13.80 31.75 16.91
CA SER A 836 14.64 30.68 16.37
C SER A 836 15.06 30.89 14.91
N GLY A 837 14.46 31.85 14.20
CA GLY A 837 14.63 32.06 12.76
C GLY A 837 13.63 31.30 11.88
N TYR A 838 12.79 30.43 12.47
CA TYR A 838 11.77 29.68 11.72
C TYR A 838 10.59 30.56 11.36
N ARG A 839 9.98 30.31 10.20
CA ARG A 839 8.83 31.07 9.71
C ARG A 839 7.55 30.29 9.98
N VAL A 840 6.57 30.96 10.58
CA VAL A 840 5.24 30.41 10.84
C VAL A 840 4.22 31.26 10.14
N SER A 841 3.35 30.64 9.35
CA SER A 841 2.36 31.32 8.53
C SER A 841 0.95 30.81 8.80
N VAL A 842 -0.04 31.66 8.56
CA VAL A 842 -1.46 31.30 8.63
C VAL A 842 -2.24 31.87 7.46
N LYS A 843 -3.05 31.03 6.82
CA LYS A 843 -4.05 31.40 5.80
C LYS A 843 -5.41 30.88 6.23
N GLY A 844 -6.45 31.69 6.04
CA GLY A 844 -7.82 31.33 6.43
C GLY A 844 -8.02 31.23 7.95
N THR A 845 -8.82 30.25 8.36
CA THR A 845 -9.15 29.98 9.77
C THR A 845 -8.96 28.51 10.14
N PRO A 846 -7.73 27.97 10.04
CA PRO A 846 -7.42 26.59 10.40
C PRO A 846 -7.73 26.31 11.88
N GLN A 847 -7.97 25.04 12.19
CA GLN A 847 -8.27 24.56 13.53
C GLN A 847 -7.49 23.28 13.84
N LEU A 848 -6.93 23.18 15.04
CA LEU A 848 -6.16 22.01 15.49
C LEU A 848 -7.03 20.86 16.03
N ASN A 849 -8.33 21.11 16.26
CA ASN A 849 -9.27 20.08 16.74
C ASN A 849 -9.79 19.15 15.64
N ASN A 850 -9.52 19.49 14.38
CA ASN A 850 -10.03 18.78 13.21
C ASN A 850 -9.04 18.98 12.06
N VAL A 851 -7.82 18.49 12.28
CA VAL A 851 -6.79 18.47 11.25
C VAL A 851 -7.17 17.39 10.25
N LYS A 852 -7.50 17.83 9.04
CA LYS A 852 -7.91 16.97 7.94
C LYS A 852 -6.83 16.74 6.90
N ALA A 853 -5.85 17.63 6.83
CA ALA A 853 -4.76 17.52 5.89
C ALA A 853 -3.46 17.93 6.56
N ILE A 854 -2.43 17.14 6.32
CA ILE A 854 -1.05 17.52 6.55
C ILE A 854 -0.34 17.45 5.21
N LEU A 855 0.34 18.53 4.84
CA LEU A 855 1.21 18.58 3.65
C LEU A 855 2.64 18.80 4.12
N ILE A 856 3.57 18.02 3.58
CA ILE A 856 5.01 18.16 3.82
C ILE A 856 5.65 18.47 2.48
N GLY A 857 6.45 19.52 2.42
CA GLY A 857 7.06 19.96 1.17
C GLY A 857 8.46 20.54 1.34
N VAL A 858 9.15 20.62 0.21
CA VAL A 858 10.47 21.24 0.06
C VAL A 858 10.33 22.52 -0.74
N ARG A 859 11.06 23.55 -0.33
CA ARG A 859 10.98 24.88 -0.96
C ARG A 859 12.38 25.43 -1.20
N ASN A 860 12.53 26.09 -2.35
CA ASN A 860 13.67 26.92 -2.67
C ASN A 860 13.37 28.34 -2.15
N PRO A 861 14.07 28.84 -1.11
CA PRO A 861 13.84 30.19 -0.61
C PRO A 861 14.00 31.25 -1.70
N ASP A 862 13.17 32.29 -1.70
CA ASP A 862 13.25 33.40 -2.66
C ASP A 862 14.44 34.32 -2.33
N ASP A 863 15.64 33.95 -2.80
CA ASP A 863 16.90 34.64 -2.52
C ASP A 863 17.75 34.95 -3.76
N GLY A 864 17.24 34.63 -4.95
CA GLY A 864 17.88 34.96 -6.22
C GLY A 864 19.03 34.04 -6.63
N ARG A 865 19.24 32.90 -5.96
CA ARG A 865 20.30 31.92 -6.32
C ARG A 865 19.93 31.02 -7.51
N GLY A 866 18.72 31.12 -8.02
CA GLY A 866 18.23 30.35 -9.16
C GLY A 866 17.73 28.96 -8.78
N PRO A 867 17.50 28.06 -9.75
CA PRO A 867 16.86 26.77 -9.50
C PRO A 867 17.76 25.79 -8.75
N ILE A 868 17.15 24.91 -7.93
CA ILE A 868 17.86 23.90 -7.13
C ILE A 868 17.45 22.46 -7.49
N CYS A 869 18.31 21.50 -7.15
CA CYS A 869 17.99 20.06 -7.15
C CYS A 869 18.39 19.43 -5.81
N VAL A 870 17.42 18.80 -5.14
CA VAL A 870 17.55 18.30 -3.77
C VAL A 870 16.74 17.02 -3.57
N GLU A 871 17.22 16.16 -2.68
CA GLU A 871 16.49 15.02 -2.16
C GLU A 871 16.35 15.17 -0.64
N VAL A 872 15.12 15.07 -0.14
CA VAL A 872 14.81 15.20 1.29
C VAL A 872 14.06 13.97 1.76
N TRP A 873 14.49 13.37 2.87
CA TRP A 873 13.75 12.26 3.49
C TRP A 873 13.06 12.76 4.75
N VAL A 874 11.85 12.30 5.00
CA VAL A 874 11.13 12.57 6.26
C VAL A 874 10.68 11.27 6.88
N ASN A 875 10.85 11.16 8.20
CA ASN A 875 10.46 9.98 8.96
C ASN A 875 9.85 10.34 10.33
N GLU A 876 9.12 9.41 10.94
CA GLU A 876 8.58 9.46 12.30
C GLU A 876 7.75 10.70 12.60
N LEU A 877 6.73 10.95 11.77
CA LEU A 877 5.76 12.03 11.99
C LEU A 877 4.90 11.69 13.20
N ARG A 878 5.21 12.35 14.32
CA ARG A 878 4.63 12.04 15.62
C ARG A 878 4.24 13.29 16.38
N VAL A 879 3.32 13.13 17.32
CA VAL A 879 3.04 14.12 18.35
C VAL A 879 3.61 13.67 19.68
N THR A 880 4.01 14.64 20.50
CA THR A 880 4.63 14.38 21.80
C THR A 880 4.12 15.34 22.86
N ASN A 881 4.34 14.94 24.10
CA ASN A 881 3.94 15.61 25.33
C ASN A 881 2.42 15.82 25.41
N TYR A 882 1.66 14.73 25.40
CA TYR A 882 0.22 14.87 25.61
C TYR A 882 -0.10 15.40 27.01
N ASN A 883 -1.21 16.13 27.09
CA ASN A 883 -1.61 16.91 28.26
C ASN A 883 -2.11 16.00 29.40
N THR A 884 -1.38 15.99 30.52
CA THR A 884 -1.71 15.22 31.72
C THR A 884 -2.35 16.06 32.83
N ARG A 885 -3.05 17.15 32.49
CA ARG A 885 -3.72 18.00 33.51
C ARG A 885 -4.78 17.18 34.27
N PRO A 886 -4.82 17.30 35.61
CA PRO A 886 -5.82 16.60 36.41
C PRO A 886 -7.19 17.25 36.28
N GLY A 887 -8.24 16.43 36.32
CA GLY A 887 -9.64 16.87 36.38
C GLY A 887 -10.33 16.28 37.61
N TRP A 888 -11.41 16.91 38.06
CA TRP A 888 -12.24 16.38 39.15
C TRP A 888 -13.72 16.56 38.88
N SER A 889 -14.53 15.74 39.55
CA SER A 889 -15.98 15.81 39.54
C SER A 889 -16.52 15.64 40.95
N ALA A 890 -17.61 16.34 41.23
CA ALA A 890 -18.40 16.18 42.44
C ALA A 890 -19.87 15.98 42.06
N SER A 891 -20.54 15.04 42.71
CA SER A 891 -21.97 14.79 42.54
C SER A 891 -22.64 14.65 43.90
N GLY A 892 -23.93 14.96 43.93
CA GLY A 892 -24.75 14.84 45.13
C GLY A 892 -26.19 14.53 44.77
N VAL A 893 -26.82 13.63 45.53
CA VAL A 893 -28.23 13.29 45.41
C VAL A 893 -28.87 13.30 46.80
N VAL A 894 -30.01 13.98 46.90
CA VAL A 894 -30.89 13.98 48.06
C VAL A 894 -32.19 13.31 47.65
N ASN A 895 -32.54 12.21 48.31
CA ASN A 895 -33.82 11.53 48.17
C ASN A 895 -34.63 11.73 49.44
N LEU A 896 -35.84 12.25 49.28
CA LEU A 896 -36.83 12.42 50.33
C LEU A 896 -37.98 11.46 50.05
N ARG A 897 -38.10 10.43 50.89
CA ARG A 897 -39.29 9.56 50.93
C ARG A 897 -40.32 10.20 51.84
N LEU A 898 -41.44 10.64 51.27
CA LEU A 898 -42.53 11.30 51.97
C LEU A 898 -43.56 10.24 52.40
N ALA A 899 -43.16 9.34 53.31
CA ALA A 899 -43.96 8.21 53.76
C ALA A 899 -44.54 7.36 52.59
N ASP A 900 -45.87 7.23 52.50
CA ASP A 900 -46.60 6.60 51.39
C ASP A 900 -47.18 7.62 50.38
N LEU A 901 -46.91 8.92 50.53
CA LEU A 901 -47.38 9.97 49.61
C LEU A 901 -46.57 9.97 48.30
N GLY A 902 -45.26 9.77 48.38
CA GLY A 902 -44.38 9.79 47.22
C GLY A 902 -42.91 10.01 47.55
N ASN A 903 -42.11 10.14 46.50
CA ASN A 903 -40.66 10.36 46.59
C ASN A 903 -40.28 11.65 45.84
N LEU A 904 -39.41 12.46 46.44
CA LEU A 904 -38.77 13.59 45.80
C LEU A 904 -37.25 13.34 45.73
N SER A 905 -36.69 13.37 44.52
CA SER A 905 -35.26 13.23 44.29
C SER A 905 -34.70 14.51 43.67
N VAL A 906 -33.63 15.03 44.26
CA VAL A 906 -32.88 16.17 43.74
C VAL A 906 -31.43 15.74 43.56
N SER A 907 -30.91 15.88 42.34
CA SER A 907 -29.51 15.56 42.01
C SER A 907 -28.80 16.78 41.41
N GLY A 908 -27.49 16.86 41.63
CA GLY A 908 -26.62 17.84 41.02
C GLY A 908 -25.23 17.26 40.83
N SER A 909 -24.57 17.65 39.73
CA SER A 909 -23.19 17.27 39.44
C SER A 909 -22.43 18.45 38.83
N TYR A 910 -21.13 18.51 39.13
CA TYR A 910 -20.21 19.48 38.57
C TYR A 910 -18.88 18.77 38.25
N GLY A 911 -18.37 18.97 37.05
CA GLY A 911 -17.07 18.44 36.62
C GLY A 911 -16.23 19.53 35.99
N THR A 912 -14.92 19.51 36.27
CA THR A 912 -13.97 20.37 35.57
C THR A 912 -13.63 19.77 34.19
N PRO A 913 -13.07 20.58 33.27
CA PRO A 913 -12.32 20.02 32.14
C PRO A 913 -11.30 18.98 32.63
N TRP A 914 -10.99 18.01 31.76
CA TRP A 914 -10.02 16.91 32.02
C TRP A 914 -10.50 15.77 32.94
N TYR A 915 -11.74 15.80 33.42
CA TYR A 915 -12.34 14.67 34.14
C TYR A 915 -13.13 13.76 33.20
N GLY A 916 -12.92 12.44 33.31
CA GLY A 916 -13.55 11.41 32.49
C GLY A 916 -13.34 10.02 33.11
N SER A 917 -13.72 8.97 32.37
CA SER A 917 -13.58 7.57 32.78
C SER A 917 -13.13 6.72 31.61
#